data_AF-A0A9W8V6V5-F1
#
_entry.id   AF-A0A9W8V6V5-F1
#
_cell.length_a   1.000
_cell.length_b   1.000
_cell.length_c   1.000
_cell.angle_alpha   90.00
_cell.angle_beta   90.00
_cell.angle_gamma   90.00
#
_symmetry.space_group_name_H-M   'P 1'
#
loop_
_entity.id
_entity.type
_entity.pdbx_description
1 polymer ?
#
loop_
_entity_poly.entity_id
_entity_poly.type
_entity_poly.pdbx_seq_one_letter_code
_entity_poly.pdbx_strand_id
1 'polypeptide(L)'
;MSNPAEWMLRADMAMTENGTPATPTLRRARVQRGNTPGDINRLILGRQPGKKARLWITDRILEPQTIPHFFEFLMCGNLLGDRKTARPLLTNDEVLNITKPPSEWAPTPFNEKTRSTSEWIGVRIGSYEDSSRLWPIAKELHAMKSRLWEGMPPLSERRWKELELDKPENFRTACRHIVGVIEAFAYLNSPKTKANLRTTYNLIWDHLKEFQDAINAKRRSESTDGVYQRVSVTGLWYQYIRAHYDSMVDSAHHWVIEHVDRLREQVVQELADHYPSEPNHYDDKQWELTNKIHDLTENAAQADYTIFLPTDGYKGDSLPAKENEPFTAAHGGGFRENPIQWSANLSWRASDYGKRLRFLSRKEQYDHYARHEFRVLDTSVPVNDPARMLITVLSQIDAQTQTRQELRGYPQPPEIDHWIEYARRLPSLRLGFVAYRLSHKHDSELWDDFKAKFEADIADWGKGKTDIDDIRQACKIHWIDGQENELPDGDIEAARKHFETLELPDLQVHDRVFLVVDEATITSYLKPTKNAEKFVLAIDVNYEASDGTNDESPGYQGTLRILGSLLWDELGAMLIRQGAFLDNLWPMAMSDPESIYRGPKVTPVLKFSSYADTLRWDLASNIMPRLVAYKQALDSRNI
;
A
#
# COMPACT_ATOMS: atom_id res chain seq x y z
N MET A 1 -32.78 -38.05 -16.44
CA MET A 1 -31.74 -37.93 -17.47
C MET A 1 -30.72 -36.93 -16.97
N SER A 2 -29.46 -37.32 -16.84
CA SER A 2 -28.39 -36.45 -16.30
C SER A 2 -28.21 -35.21 -17.18
N ASN A 3 -28.06 -34.03 -16.58
CA ASN A 3 -27.77 -32.78 -17.26
C ASN A 3 -26.50 -32.95 -18.13
N PRO A 4 -26.55 -32.75 -19.48
CA PRO A 4 -25.38 -32.86 -20.35
C PRO A 4 -24.19 -31.98 -19.93
N ALA A 5 -24.46 -30.80 -19.35
CA ALA A 5 -23.42 -29.93 -18.81
C ALA A 5 -22.67 -30.59 -17.64
N GLU A 6 -23.39 -31.28 -16.75
CA GLU A 6 -22.80 -31.98 -15.61
C GLU A 6 -21.91 -33.14 -16.08
N TRP A 7 -22.33 -33.89 -17.10
CA TRP A 7 -21.50 -34.96 -17.65
C TRP A 7 -20.20 -34.42 -18.26
N MET A 8 -20.28 -33.35 -19.05
CA MET A 8 -19.11 -32.69 -19.64
C MET A 8 -18.17 -32.14 -18.58
N LEU A 9 -18.71 -31.51 -17.53
CA LEU A 9 -17.95 -31.01 -16.39
C LEU A 9 -17.18 -32.14 -15.70
N ARG A 10 -17.84 -33.26 -15.40
CA ARG A 10 -17.21 -34.43 -14.77
C ARG A 10 -16.10 -35.02 -15.62
N ALA A 11 -16.30 -35.11 -16.93
CA ALA A 11 -15.29 -35.59 -17.87
C ALA A 11 -14.07 -34.65 -17.93
N ASP A 12 -14.28 -33.34 -18.05
CA ASP A 12 -13.18 -32.35 -18.06
C ASP A 12 -12.40 -32.36 -16.74
N MET A 13 -13.11 -32.47 -15.61
CA MET A 13 -12.48 -32.57 -14.30
C MET A 13 -11.56 -33.80 -14.19
N ALA A 14 -12.02 -34.96 -14.66
CA ALA A 14 -11.22 -36.18 -14.65
C ALA A 14 -9.98 -36.09 -15.57
N MET A 15 -10.10 -35.41 -16.72
CA MET A 15 -8.99 -35.27 -17.68
C MET A 15 -7.97 -34.20 -17.27
N THR A 16 -8.38 -33.19 -16.51
CA THR A 16 -7.56 -32.00 -16.21
C THR A 16 -7.25 -31.83 -14.74
N GLU A 17 -7.49 -32.83 -13.89
CA GLU A 17 -7.29 -32.77 -12.43
C GLU A 17 -5.94 -32.12 -12.05
N ASN A 18 -4.87 -32.55 -12.72
CA ASN A 18 -3.49 -32.10 -12.49
C ASN A 18 -3.00 -31.02 -13.46
N GLY A 19 -3.92 -30.33 -14.13
CA GLY A 19 -3.64 -29.34 -15.17
C GLY A 19 -3.63 -29.95 -16.57
N THR A 20 -3.21 -29.14 -17.56
CA THR A 20 -3.09 -29.55 -18.96
C THR A 20 -1.62 -29.53 -19.39
N PRO A 21 -1.25 -30.20 -20.50
CA PRO A 21 0.12 -30.11 -21.04
C PRO A 21 0.60 -28.68 -21.32
N ALA A 22 -0.31 -27.73 -21.53
CA ALA A 22 0.00 -26.32 -21.76
C ALA A 22 0.30 -25.54 -20.46
N THR A 23 -0.14 -26.03 -19.30
CA THR A 23 -0.02 -25.32 -18.01
C THR A 23 1.41 -24.87 -17.68
N PRO A 24 2.47 -25.69 -17.85
CA PRO A 24 3.85 -25.24 -17.57
C PRO A 24 4.31 -24.10 -18.50
N THR A 25 3.88 -24.12 -19.75
CA THR A 25 4.23 -23.07 -20.74
C THR A 25 3.51 -21.77 -20.42
N LEU A 26 2.21 -21.81 -20.11
CA LEU A 26 1.45 -20.63 -19.69
C LEU A 26 2.01 -20.01 -18.41
N ARG A 27 2.44 -20.85 -17.45
CA ARG A 27 3.09 -20.38 -16.21
C ARG A 27 4.41 -19.67 -16.50
N ARG A 28 5.24 -20.19 -17.40
CA ARG A 28 6.50 -19.52 -17.81
C ARG A 28 6.24 -18.20 -18.52
N ALA A 29 5.28 -18.16 -19.44
CA ALA A 29 4.90 -16.94 -20.16
C ALA A 29 4.40 -15.85 -19.18
N ARG A 30 3.57 -16.22 -18.21
CA ARG A 30 3.10 -15.33 -17.14
C ARG A 30 4.27 -14.71 -16.36
N VAL A 31 5.23 -15.53 -15.93
CA VAL A 31 6.42 -15.06 -15.19
C VAL A 31 7.25 -14.11 -16.06
N GLN A 32 7.41 -14.41 -17.35
CA GLN A 32 8.17 -13.57 -18.28
C GLN A 32 7.53 -12.19 -18.50
N ARG A 33 6.19 -12.09 -18.53
CA ARG A 33 5.49 -10.81 -18.67
C ARG A 33 5.67 -9.90 -17.44
N GLY A 34 5.72 -10.48 -16.24
CA GLY A 34 5.99 -9.74 -15.00
C GLY A 34 4.85 -8.82 -14.51
N ASN A 35 3.63 -9.03 -15.03
CA ASN A 35 2.41 -8.29 -14.69
C ASN A 35 1.63 -8.90 -13.51
N THR A 36 2.14 -10.00 -12.93
CA THR A 36 1.52 -10.71 -11.81
C THR A 36 2.49 -10.82 -10.64
N PRO A 37 2.02 -11.04 -9.39
CA PRO A 37 2.91 -11.09 -8.25
C PRO A 37 3.91 -12.24 -8.35
N GLY A 38 5.15 -11.94 -7.98
CA GLY A 38 6.28 -12.88 -8.02
C GLY A 38 6.58 -13.51 -6.67
N ASP A 39 7.74 -14.17 -6.57
CA ASP A 39 8.26 -14.64 -5.28
C ASP A 39 8.65 -13.45 -4.40
N ILE A 40 8.02 -13.33 -3.23
CA ILE A 40 8.24 -12.25 -2.28
C ILE A 40 9.67 -12.19 -1.75
N ASN A 41 10.42 -13.30 -1.77
CA ASN A 41 11.83 -13.35 -1.36
C ASN A 41 12.75 -12.46 -2.22
N ARG A 42 12.28 -12.01 -3.39
CA ARG A 42 12.97 -11.00 -4.19
C ARG A 42 12.96 -9.61 -3.54
N LEU A 43 12.00 -9.34 -2.66
CA LEU A 43 11.79 -8.06 -1.95
C LEU A 43 12.28 -8.07 -0.50
N ILE A 44 12.86 -9.19 -0.06
CA ILE A 44 13.43 -9.37 1.27
C ILE A 44 14.93 -9.56 1.14
N LEU A 45 15.74 -8.90 1.98
CA LEU A 45 17.20 -9.01 1.88
C LEU A 45 17.63 -10.45 2.20
N GLY A 46 18.45 -11.02 1.30
CA GLY A 46 18.99 -12.38 1.43
C GLY A 46 20.32 -12.52 0.70
N ARG A 47 20.91 -13.72 0.71
CA ARG A 47 22.23 -14.00 0.11
C ARG A 47 22.18 -14.13 -1.43
N GLN A 48 21.78 -13.08 -2.16
CA GLN A 48 21.80 -13.09 -3.63
C GLN A 48 22.69 -11.98 -4.23
N PRO A 49 23.50 -12.28 -5.28
CA PRO A 49 24.52 -11.36 -5.82
C PRO A 49 23.97 -10.03 -6.39
N GLY A 50 22.79 -10.03 -7.01
CA GLY A 50 22.17 -8.85 -7.63
C GLY A 50 21.55 -7.85 -6.64
N LYS A 51 21.56 -8.16 -5.33
CA LYS A 51 20.89 -7.35 -4.30
C LYS A 51 21.71 -6.14 -3.82
N LYS A 52 22.95 -5.95 -4.28
CA LYS A 52 23.87 -4.91 -3.77
C LYS A 52 23.51 -3.47 -4.15
N ALA A 53 22.80 -3.26 -5.26
CA ALA A 53 22.48 -1.92 -5.79
C ALA A 53 21.09 -1.41 -5.38
N ARG A 54 20.19 -2.29 -4.94
CA ARG A 54 18.87 -1.90 -4.45
C ARG A 54 18.99 -1.26 -3.07
N LEU A 55 18.12 -0.30 -2.76
CA LEU A 55 17.97 0.26 -1.42
C LEU A 55 17.15 -0.69 -0.55
N TRP A 56 17.70 -1.02 0.61
CA TRP A 56 17.10 -1.88 1.62
C TRP A 56 16.88 -1.09 2.90
N ILE A 57 15.66 -1.13 3.43
CA ILE A 57 15.24 -0.41 4.62
C ILE A 57 14.91 -1.41 5.71
N THR A 58 15.26 -1.09 6.95
CA THR A 58 14.88 -1.93 8.09
C THR A 58 13.38 -1.87 8.30
N ASP A 59 12.71 -3.00 8.18
CA ASP A 59 11.26 -3.03 8.38
C ASP A 59 10.92 -2.99 9.87
N ARG A 60 10.24 -1.92 10.29
CA ARG A 60 9.52 -1.87 11.56
C ARG A 60 8.21 -2.60 11.31
N ILE A 61 8.20 -3.90 11.63
CA ILE A 61 7.13 -4.83 11.22
C ILE A 61 5.73 -4.33 11.62
N LEU A 62 5.62 -3.72 12.81
CA LEU A 62 4.49 -2.87 13.18
C LEU A 62 4.89 -1.43 12.92
N GLU A 63 4.08 -0.66 12.19
CA GLU A 63 4.41 0.73 11.91
C GLU A 63 4.39 1.57 13.20
N PRO A 64 5.43 2.39 13.49
CA PRO A 64 5.56 3.10 14.77
C PRO A 64 4.37 3.97 15.16
N GLN A 65 3.77 4.67 14.19
CA GLN A 65 2.60 5.53 14.38
C GLN A 65 1.33 4.79 14.83
N THR A 66 1.31 3.45 14.76
CA THR A 66 0.24 2.63 15.35
C THR A 66 0.08 2.91 16.85
N ILE A 67 1.17 3.24 17.55
CA ILE A 67 1.17 3.45 19.01
C ILE A 67 0.52 4.78 19.43
N PRO A 68 0.93 5.95 18.90
CA PRO A 68 0.23 7.20 19.24
C PRO A 68 -1.25 7.15 18.86
N HIS A 69 -1.62 6.56 17.71
CA HIS A 69 -3.02 6.36 17.34
C HIS A 69 -3.78 5.43 18.30
N PHE A 70 -3.12 4.40 18.83
CA PHE A 70 -3.70 3.56 19.88
C PHE A 70 -3.89 4.33 21.20
N PHE A 71 -2.95 5.19 21.58
CA PHE A 71 -3.08 6.01 22.79
C PHE A 71 -4.24 7.01 22.67
N GLU A 72 -4.44 7.58 21.49
CA GLU A 72 -5.63 8.38 21.19
C GLU A 72 -6.91 7.56 21.35
N PHE A 73 -6.94 6.35 20.79
CA PHE A 73 -8.06 5.42 20.93
C PHE A 73 -8.38 5.07 22.39
N LEU A 74 -7.38 4.97 23.28
CA LEU A 74 -7.62 4.71 24.71
C LEU A 74 -8.44 5.82 25.40
N MET A 75 -8.36 7.05 24.90
CA MET A 75 -9.07 8.21 25.44
C MET A 75 -10.46 8.39 24.82
N CYS A 76 -10.57 8.26 23.49
CA CYS A 76 -11.81 8.59 22.77
C CYS A 76 -12.69 7.36 22.45
N GLY A 77 -12.11 6.16 22.41
CA GLY A 77 -12.80 4.91 22.08
C GLY A 77 -13.28 4.81 20.62
N ASN A 78 -12.83 5.70 19.74
CA ASN A 78 -13.24 5.76 18.35
C ASN A 78 -12.47 4.74 17.51
N LEU A 79 -13.18 3.79 16.89
CA LEU A 79 -12.65 2.88 15.89
C LEU A 79 -12.87 3.47 14.49
N LEU A 80 -12.34 2.80 13.47
CA LEU A 80 -12.56 3.16 12.06
C LEU A 80 -13.99 2.80 11.62
N GLY A 81 -14.59 3.64 10.78
CA GLY A 81 -15.95 3.51 10.24
C GLY A 81 -17.05 3.87 11.25
N ASP A 82 -16.91 5.01 11.95
CA ASP A 82 -17.83 5.54 12.99
C ASP A 82 -18.15 4.61 14.17
N ARG A 83 -17.48 3.46 14.25
CA ARG A 83 -17.65 2.50 15.34
C ARG A 83 -17.03 3.06 16.63
N LYS A 84 -17.69 2.81 17.77
CA LYS A 84 -17.13 3.07 19.10
C LYS A 84 -16.98 1.79 19.89
N THR A 85 -15.98 1.75 20.77
CA THR A 85 -15.87 0.65 21.72
C THR A 85 -16.93 0.75 22.80
N ALA A 86 -17.48 -0.40 23.18
CA ALA A 86 -18.32 -0.54 24.38
C ALA A 86 -17.50 -0.80 25.65
N ARG A 87 -16.18 -0.91 25.55
CA ARG A 87 -15.30 -1.17 26.70
C ARG A 87 -15.06 0.12 27.49
N PRO A 88 -14.90 0.03 28.82
CA PRO A 88 -14.45 1.15 29.64
C PRO A 88 -13.14 1.77 29.13
N LEU A 89 -13.11 3.09 29.05
CA LEU A 89 -11.96 3.89 28.60
C LEU A 89 -11.10 4.36 29.77
N LEU A 90 -9.92 4.87 29.43
CA LEU A 90 -9.02 5.52 30.37
C LEU A 90 -9.30 7.02 30.38
N THR A 91 -9.05 7.68 31.50
CA THR A 91 -9.04 9.15 31.53
C THR A 91 -7.76 9.68 30.86
N ASN A 92 -7.75 10.95 30.49
CA ASN A 92 -6.56 11.58 29.89
C ASN A 92 -5.34 11.46 30.81
N ASP A 93 -5.51 11.68 32.12
CA ASP A 93 -4.44 11.55 33.11
C ASP A 93 -3.93 10.11 33.23
N GLU A 94 -4.82 9.12 33.10
CA GLU A 94 -4.43 7.72 33.11
C GLU A 94 -3.65 7.33 31.86
N VAL A 95 -4.01 7.85 30.68
CA VAL A 95 -3.25 7.62 29.46
C VAL A 95 -1.87 8.27 29.56
N LEU A 96 -1.74 9.47 30.13
CA LEU A 96 -0.44 10.11 30.39
C LEU A 96 0.47 9.28 31.30
N ASN A 97 -0.07 8.39 32.13
CA ASN A 97 0.76 7.51 32.95
C ASN A 97 1.49 6.44 32.13
N ILE A 98 1.10 6.18 30.88
CA ILE A 98 1.80 5.23 30.02
C ILE A 98 3.22 5.69 29.68
N THR A 99 3.44 7.00 29.64
CA THR A 99 4.73 7.65 29.36
C THR A 99 5.56 7.90 30.60
N LYS A 100 5.01 7.63 31.79
CA LYS A 100 5.70 7.80 33.08
C LYS A 100 6.13 6.45 33.65
N PRO A 101 7.28 6.39 34.32
CA PRO A 101 7.65 5.24 35.14
C PRO A 101 6.56 4.90 36.17
N PRO A 102 6.17 3.62 36.34
CA PRO A 102 5.21 3.21 37.36
C PRO A 102 5.57 3.65 38.78
N SER A 103 6.85 3.84 39.09
CA SER A 103 7.31 4.37 40.38
C SER A 103 6.76 5.75 40.74
N GLU A 104 6.30 6.54 39.76
CA GLU A 104 5.79 7.89 39.99
C GLU A 104 4.28 7.94 40.29
N TRP A 105 3.52 6.91 39.93
CA TRP A 105 2.06 6.99 39.93
C TRP A 105 1.32 5.72 40.37
N ALA A 106 1.95 4.55 40.29
CA ALA A 106 1.29 3.28 40.54
C ALA A 106 1.40 2.88 42.03
N PRO A 107 0.41 2.15 42.59
CA PRO A 107 0.51 1.60 43.93
C PRO A 107 1.39 0.33 43.96
N THR A 108 1.80 -0.10 45.16
CA THR A 108 2.46 -1.39 45.39
C THR A 108 1.60 -2.57 44.88
N PRO A 109 2.19 -3.60 44.23
CA PRO A 109 3.62 -3.82 44.00
C PRO A 109 4.17 -3.22 42.68
N PHE A 110 3.40 -2.40 41.99
CA PHE A 110 3.77 -1.91 40.65
C PHE A 110 4.76 -0.74 40.66
N ASN A 111 4.96 -0.10 41.82
CA ASN A 111 5.81 1.09 42.00
C ASN A 111 7.33 0.83 41.97
N GLU A 112 7.77 -0.41 41.76
CA GLU A 112 9.19 -0.75 41.73
C GLU A 112 9.84 -0.59 40.34
N LYS A 113 9.02 -0.39 39.29
CA LYS A 113 9.49 -0.29 37.90
C LYS A 113 9.91 1.13 37.54
N THR A 114 11.10 1.25 36.95
CA THR A 114 11.73 2.54 36.58
C THR A 114 11.53 2.93 35.12
N ARG A 115 11.15 1.99 34.24
CA ARG A 115 10.91 2.26 32.82
C ARG A 115 9.41 2.43 32.54
N SER A 116 9.05 3.44 31.75
CA SER A 116 7.66 3.64 31.32
C SER A 116 7.17 2.52 30.39
N THR A 117 5.84 2.37 30.28
CA THR A 117 5.25 1.37 29.37
C THR A 117 5.49 1.76 27.91
N SER A 118 5.42 3.06 27.58
CA SER A 118 5.68 3.54 26.21
C SER A 118 7.11 3.28 25.75
N GLU A 119 8.10 3.42 26.64
CA GLU A 119 9.48 3.07 26.31
C GLU A 119 9.65 1.58 26.02
N TRP A 120 9.02 0.71 26.81
CA TRP A 120 9.03 -0.73 26.52
C TRP A 120 8.39 -1.05 25.18
N ILE A 121 7.28 -0.40 24.84
CA ILE A 121 6.63 -0.54 23.54
C ILE A 121 7.57 -0.07 22.42
N GLY A 122 8.22 1.09 22.57
CA GLY A 122 9.19 1.61 21.62
C GLY A 122 10.35 0.63 21.36
N VAL A 123 10.83 -0.04 22.40
CA VAL A 123 11.82 -1.11 22.27
C VAL A 123 11.36 -2.24 21.36
N ARG A 124 10.09 -2.66 21.47
CA ARG A 124 9.56 -3.79 20.70
C ARG A 124 9.35 -3.51 19.22
N ILE A 125 9.22 -2.23 18.84
CA ILE A 125 8.88 -1.80 17.48
C ILE A 125 10.11 -1.61 16.60
N GLY A 126 11.18 -1.02 17.14
CA GLY A 126 12.29 -0.57 16.29
C GLY A 126 13.62 -0.31 16.98
N SER A 127 13.80 -0.70 18.24
CA SER A 127 15.07 -0.46 18.96
C SER A 127 16.13 -1.50 18.62
N TYR A 128 17.40 -1.09 18.69
CA TYR A 128 18.55 -1.99 18.68
C TYR A 128 18.51 -3.03 19.80
N GLU A 129 17.87 -2.71 20.94
CA GLU A 129 17.65 -3.62 22.08
C GLU A 129 16.86 -4.88 21.68
N ASP A 130 15.99 -4.80 20.67
CA ASP A 130 15.15 -5.92 20.21
C ASP A 130 15.07 -6.01 18.68
N SER A 131 16.25 -5.97 18.05
CA SER A 131 16.41 -6.03 16.60
C SER A 131 16.13 -7.42 15.99
N SER A 132 15.95 -8.44 16.82
CA SER A 132 15.81 -9.85 16.39
C SER A 132 14.66 -10.10 15.40
N ARG A 133 13.62 -9.25 15.46
CA ARG A 133 12.45 -9.32 14.60
C ARG A 133 12.55 -8.38 13.40
N LEU A 134 13.43 -7.39 13.44
CA LEU A 134 13.62 -6.42 12.37
C LEU A 134 14.45 -7.05 11.26
N TRP A 135 14.06 -6.82 10.01
CA TRP A 135 14.85 -7.29 8.87
C TRP A 135 14.69 -6.40 7.64
N PRO A 136 15.71 -6.32 6.77
CA PRO A 136 15.68 -5.37 5.67
C PRO A 136 14.78 -5.84 4.51
N ILE A 137 13.95 -4.94 4.01
CA ILE A 137 13.09 -5.12 2.85
C ILE A 137 13.35 -4.04 1.80
N ALA A 138 12.92 -4.28 0.56
CA ALA A 138 13.06 -3.30 -0.51
C ALA A 138 12.27 -2.01 -0.19
N LYS A 139 12.83 -0.84 -0.51
CA LYS A 139 12.20 0.46 -0.19
C LYS A 139 10.80 0.63 -0.80
N GLU A 140 10.58 0.14 -2.02
CA GLU A 140 9.26 0.18 -2.67
C GLU A 140 8.22 -0.71 -2.01
N LEU A 141 8.63 -1.85 -1.45
CA LEU A 141 7.75 -2.69 -0.65
C LEU A 141 7.40 -1.97 0.66
N HIS A 142 8.41 -1.41 1.33
CA HIS A 142 8.21 -0.65 2.56
C HIS A 142 7.24 0.51 2.35
N ALA A 143 7.45 1.35 1.34
CA ALA A 143 6.60 2.52 1.09
C ALA A 143 5.16 2.14 0.78
N MET A 144 4.94 1.08 -0.02
CA MET A 144 3.58 0.57 -0.26
C MET A 144 2.95 0.02 1.02
N LYS A 145 3.70 -0.74 1.82
CA LYS A 145 3.25 -1.28 3.11
C LYS A 145 2.85 -0.15 4.06
N SER A 146 3.69 0.85 4.28
CA SER A 146 3.41 1.98 5.19
C SER A 146 2.19 2.80 4.75
N ARG A 147 2.04 3.03 3.43
CA ARG A 147 0.88 3.73 2.87
C ARG A 147 -0.43 2.98 3.13
N LEU A 148 -0.44 1.68 2.82
CA LEU A 148 -1.60 0.81 3.08
C LEU A 148 -1.92 0.72 4.57
N TRP A 149 -0.88 0.68 5.42
CA TRP A 149 -1.03 0.63 6.86
C TRP A 149 -1.77 1.86 7.41
N GLU A 150 -1.59 3.03 6.81
CA GLU A 150 -2.31 4.26 7.20
C GLU A 150 -3.69 4.42 6.57
N GLY A 151 -4.18 3.40 5.87
CA GLY A 151 -5.47 3.47 5.19
C GLY A 151 -5.50 4.46 4.04
N MET A 152 -4.33 4.76 3.45
CA MET A 152 -4.22 5.58 2.25
C MET A 152 -4.35 4.70 1.00
N PRO A 153 -5.07 5.16 -0.04
CA PRO A 153 -5.18 4.39 -1.29
C PRO A 153 -3.81 4.29 -1.97
N PRO A 154 -3.43 3.14 -2.55
CA PRO A 154 -2.13 2.94 -3.21
C PRO A 154 -1.73 4.04 -4.20
N LEU A 155 -2.71 4.51 -4.98
CA LEU A 155 -2.65 5.72 -5.80
C LEU A 155 -3.99 6.44 -5.67
N SER A 156 -3.98 7.77 -5.71
CA SER A 156 -5.21 8.54 -5.85
C SER A 156 -5.79 8.39 -7.26
N GLU A 157 -7.10 8.54 -7.40
CA GLU A 157 -7.80 8.49 -8.69
C GLU A 157 -7.29 9.59 -9.65
N ARG A 158 -6.93 10.76 -9.12
CA ARG A 158 -6.24 11.79 -9.92
C ARG A 158 -4.92 11.27 -10.46
N ARG A 159 -4.09 10.66 -9.61
CA ARG A 159 -2.77 10.18 -10.03
C ARG A 159 -2.85 9.03 -11.03
N TRP A 160 -3.84 8.15 -10.89
CA TRP A 160 -4.14 7.11 -11.87
C TRP A 160 -4.40 7.69 -13.27
N LYS A 161 -5.21 8.76 -13.34
CA LYS A 161 -5.53 9.48 -14.57
C LYS A 161 -4.34 10.24 -15.15
N GLU A 162 -3.56 10.94 -14.33
CA GLU A 162 -2.35 11.65 -14.77
C GLU A 162 -1.28 10.71 -15.36
N LEU A 163 -1.19 9.49 -14.82
CA LEU A 163 -0.32 8.44 -15.33
C LEU A 163 -0.94 7.68 -16.51
N GLU A 164 -2.17 8.01 -16.90
CA GLU A 164 -2.90 7.41 -18.01
C GLU A 164 -2.94 5.88 -17.92
N LEU A 165 -3.12 5.34 -16.71
CA LEU A 165 -2.99 3.91 -16.44
C LEU A 165 -4.13 3.07 -17.03
N ASP A 166 -5.23 3.71 -17.43
CA ASP A 166 -6.31 3.08 -18.18
C ASP A 166 -5.94 2.81 -19.64
N LYS A 167 -4.89 3.44 -20.19
CA LYS A 167 -4.55 3.27 -21.60
C LYS A 167 -3.87 1.92 -21.88
N PRO A 168 -4.16 1.25 -23.02
CA PRO A 168 -3.58 -0.05 -23.36
C PRO A 168 -2.05 -0.10 -23.34
N GLU A 169 -1.37 0.98 -23.73
CA GLU A 169 0.09 1.11 -23.70
C GLU A 169 0.69 1.10 -22.29
N ASN A 170 -0.10 1.51 -21.29
CA ASN A 170 0.30 1.59 -19.89
C ASN A 170 -0.16 0.38 -19.06
N PHE A 171 -0.80 -0.61 -19.68
CA PHE A 171 -1.33 -1.81 -19.02
C PHE A 171 -0.32 -2.48 -18.07
N ARG A 172 0.94 -2.59 -18.51
CA ARG A 172 2.02 -3.16 -17.70
C ARG A 172 2.24 -2.34 -16.43
N THR A 173 2.34 -1.02 -16.54
CA THR A 173 2.54 -0.12 -15.39
C THR A 173 1.35 -0.18 -14.43
N ALA A 174 0.12 -0.21 -14.95
CA ALA A 174 -1.09 -0.36 -14.15
C ALA A 174 -1.07 -1.68 -13.34
N CYS A 175 -0.73 -2.80 -13.99
CA CYS A 175 -0.54 -4.08 -13.33
C CYS A 175 0.56 -4.03 -12.25
N ARG A 176 1.66 -3.28 -12.46
CA ARG A 176 2.72 -3.17 -11.46
C ARG A 176 2.28 -2.46 -10.18
N HIS A 177 1.37 -1.48 -10.26
CA HIS A 177 0.75 -0.88 -9.07
C HIS A 177 -0.13 -1.88 -8.33
N ILE A 178 -0.99 -2.62 -9.04
CA ILE A 178 -1.81 -3.69 -8.46
C ILE A 178 -0.93 -4.75 -7.78
N VAL A 179 0.13 -5.20 -8.45
CA VAL A 179 1.08 -6.16 -7.89
C VAL A 179 1.78 -5.63 -6.64
N GLY A 180 2.16 -4.35 -6.60
CA GLY A 180 2.79 -3.75 -5.43
C GLY A 180 1.93 -3.87 -4.16
N VAL A 181 0.61 -3.69 -4.30
CA VAL A 181 -0.35 -3.87 -3.20
C VAL A 181 -0.39 -5.33 -2.74
N ILE A 182 -0.54 -6.26 -3.69
CA ILE A 182 -0.59 -7.70 -3.36
C ILE A 182 0.73 -8.16 -2.71
N GLU A 183 1.87 -7.65 -3.17
CA GLU A 183 3.19 -7.97 -2.62
C GLU A 183 3.36 -7.47 -1.16
N ALA A 184 2.76 -6.34 -0.78
CA ALA A 184 2.73 -5.88 0.61
C ALA A 184 2.03 -6.88 1.54
N PHE A 185 0.88 -7.41 1.14
CA PHE A 185 0.19 -8.44 1.93
C PHE A 185 0.84 -9.82 1.83
N ALA A 186 1.44 -10.17 0.69
CA ALA A 186 2.23 -11.40 0.56
C ALA A 186 3.42 -11.40 1.52
N TYR A 187 4.06 -10.23 1.70
CA TYR A 187 5.11 -10.03 2.69
C TYR A 187 4.59 -10.20 4.11
N LEU A 188 3.52 -9.51 4.48
CA LEU A 188 2.92 -9.57 5.83
C LEU A 188 2.44 -10.99 6.18
N ASN A 189 1.94 -11.75 5.20
CA ASN A 189 1.50 -13.13 5.38
C ASN A 189 2.62 -14.17 5.23
N SER A 190 3.86 -13.79 4.91
CA SER A 190 4.95 -14.76 4.86
C SER A 190 5.14 -15.38 6.25
N PRO A 191 5.42 -16.69 6.37
CA PRO A 191 5.42 -17.36 7.68
C PRO A 191 6.30 -16.67 8.71
N LYS A 192 7.49 -16.21 8.30
CA LYS A 192 8.42 -15.49 9.17
C LYS A 192 7.91 -14.10 9.55
N THR A 193 7.45 -13.29 8.59
CA THR A 193 6.91 -11.95 8.90
C THR A 193 5.71 -12.05 9.82
N LYS A 194 4.77 -12.94 9.51
CA LYS A 194 3.55 -13.15 10.28
C LYS A 194 3.85 -13.57 11.72
N ALA A 195 4.78 -14.51 11.91
CA ALA A 195 5.22 -14.93 13.24
C ALA A 195 5.91 -13.79 14.02
N ASN A 196 6.75 -13.00 13.36
CA ASN A 196 7.42 -11.85 13.97
C ASN A 196 6.41 -10.75 14.35
N LEU A 197 5.45 -10.43 13.47
CA LEU A 197 4.39 -9.46 13.72
C LEU A 197 3.56 -9.86 14.94
N ARG A 198 3.10 -11.11 15.00
CA ARG A 198 2.39 -11.67 16.15
C ARG A 198 3.23 -11.61 17.43
N THR A 199 4.52 -11.93 17.35
CA THR A 199 5.42 -11.90 18.51
C THR A 199 5.57 -10.47 19.03
N THR A 200 5.81 -9.49 18.16
CA THR A 200 5.86 -8.07 18.53
C THR A 200 4.55 -7.63 19.19
N TYR A 201 3.40 -7.97 18.58
CA TYR A 201 2.08 -7.68 19.15
C TYR A 201 1.92 -8.28 20.56
N ASN A 202 2.27 -9.55 20.75
CA ASN A 202 2.09 -10.26 22.01
C ASN A 202 3.00 -9.71 23.12
N LEU A 203 4.20 -9.24 22.78
CA LEU A 203 5.09 -8.58 23.73
C LEU A 203 4.55 -7.21 24.15
N ILE A 204 4.02 -6.42 23.20
CA ILE A 204 3.34 -5.15 23.51
C ILE A 204 2.12 -5.41 24.40
N TRP A 205 1.33 -6.44 24.09
CA TRP A 205 0.20 -6.87 24.90
C TRP A 205 0.61 -7.16 26.36
N ASP A 206 1.76 -7.80 26.59
CA ASP A 206 2.25 -8.09 27.94
C ASP A 206 2.60 -6.81 28.71
N HIS A 207 3.26 -5.83 28.08
CA HIS A 207 3.52 -4.53 28.71
C HIS A 207 2.22 -3.79 29.04
N LEU A 208 1.25 -3.84 28.13
CA LEU A 208 -0.07 -3.25 28.35
C LEU A 208 -0.87 -3.97 29.45
N LYS A 209 -0.65 -5.27 29.65
CA LYS A 209 -1.27 -6.06 30.72
C LYS A 209 -0.77 -5.60 32.09
N GLU A 210 0.53 -5.38 32.23
CA GLU A 210 1.12 -4.86 33.47
C GLU A 210 0.59 -3.45 33.77
N PHE A 211 0.57 -2.58 32.76
CA PHE A 211 0.00 -1.23 32.88
C PHE A 211 -1.49 -1.27 33.28
N GLN A 212 -2.29 -2.12 32.65
CA GLN A 212 -3.69 -2.33 32.99
C GLN A 212 -3.88 -2.74 34.45
N ASP A 213 -3.05 -3.64 34.96
CA ASP A 213 -3.17 -4.14 36.32
C ASP A 213 -2.79 -3.05 37.34
N ALA A 214 -1.79 -2.22 37.03
CA ALA A 214 -1.43 -1.05 37.81
C ALA A 214 -2.54 0.02 37.85
N ILE A 215 -3.15 0.35 36.71
CA ILE A 215 -4.30 1.29 36.65
C ILE A 215 -5.49 0.78 37.45
N ASN A 216 -5.84 -0.50 37.28
CA ASN A 216 -6.96 -1.08 38.02
C ASN A 216 -6.67 -1.19 39.54
N ALA A 217 -5.41 -1.36 39.94
CA ALA A 217 -5.01 -1.29 41.34
C ALA A 217 -5.15 0.13 41.90
N LYS A 218 -4.74 1.15 41.13
CA LYS A 218 -4.90 2.57 41.49
C LYS A 218 -6.37 2.95 41.65
N ARG A 219 -7.22 2.65 40.66
CA ARG A 219 -8.67 2.88 40.74
C ARG A 219 -9.30 2.19 41.96
N ARG A 220 -8.82 1.00 42.31
CA ARG A 220 -9.29 0.28 43.51
C ARG A 220 -8.87 0.97 44.80
N SER A 221 -7.63 1.46 44.90
CA SER A 221 -7.16 2.15 46.11
C SER A 221 -7.79 3.52 46.31
N GLU A 222 -8.19 4.18 45.22
CA GLU A 222 -8.83 5.51 45.25
C GLU A 222 -10.36 5.42 45.42
N SER A 223 -10.96 4.24 45.25
CA SER A 223 -12.38 4.00 45.46
C SER A 223 -12.71 3.94 46.96
N THR A 224 -13.68 4.75 47.39
CA THR A 224 -14.11 4.86 48.79
C THR A 224 -15.07 3.76 49.23
N ASP A 225 -15.81 3.15 48.29
CA ASP A 225 -16.81 2.11 48.51
C ASP A 225 -16.37 0.73 47.96
N GLY A 226 -15.15 0.64 47.41
CA GLY A 226 -14.63 -0.54 46.76
C GLY A 226 -15.23 -0.82 45.37
N VAL A 227 -16.15 0.03 44.91
CA VAL A 227 -16.75 -0.03 43.57
C VAL A 227 -15.92 0.84 42.64
N TYR A 228 -15.36 0.23 41.61
CA TYR A 228 -14.62 0.95 40.58
C TYR A 228 -14.82 0.29 39.21
N GLN A 229 -14.78 1.10 38.16
CA GLN A 229 -14.90 0.59 36.80
C GLN A 229 -13.56 -0.02 36.36
N ARG A 230 -13.55 -1.33 36.11
CA ARG A 230 -12.35 -2.03 35.63
C ARG A 230 -12.12 -1.77 34.13
N VAL A 231 -10.91 -1.37 33.77
CA VAL A 231 -10.49 -1.23 32.36
C VAL A 231 -9.81 -2.50 31.85
N SER A 232 -9.93 -2.72 30.54
CA SER A 232 -9.21 -3.78 29.83
C SER A 232 -8.40 -3.17 28.69
N VAL A 233 -7.23 -2.60 29.01
CA VAL A 233 -6.27 -2.06 28.03
C VAL A 233 -5.86 -3.13 27.03
N THR A 234 -5.67 -4.37 27.48
CA THR A 234 -5.35 -5.50 26.60
C THR A 234 -6.49 -5.84 25.65
N GLY A 235 -7.74 -5.72 26.11
CA GLY A 235 -8.92 -5.91 25.27
C GLY A 235 -9.12 -4.77 24.27
N LEU A 236 -8.79 -3.54 24.67
CA LEU A 236 -8.77 -2.36 23.80
C LEU A 236 -7.69 -2.51 22.72
N TRP A 237 -6.48 -2.97 23.08
CA TRP A 237 -5.39 -3.22 22.12
C TRP A 237 -5.77 -4.22 21.05
N TYR A 238 -6.35 -5.36 21.43
CA TYR A 238 -6.85 -6.35 20.47
C TYR A 238 -7.95 -5.79 19.58
N GLN A 239 -8.92 -5.08 20.15
CA GLN A 239 -10.01 -4.48 19.38
C GLN A 239 -9.50 -3.44 18.37
N TYR A 240 -8.56 -2.59 18.79
CA TYR A 240 -7.95 -1.58 17.94
C TYR A 240 -7.18 -2.20 16.77
N ILE A 241 -6.26 -3.13 17.06
CA ILE A 241 -5.44 -3.76 16.01
C ILE A 241 -6.30 -4.56 15.03
N ARG A 242 -7.32 -5.26 15.52
CA ARG A 242 -8.26 -5.98 14.64
C ARG A 242 -9.01 -5.02 13.74
N ALA A 243 -9.58 -3.94 14.28
CA ALA A 243 -10.28 -2.94 13.48
C ALA A 243 -9.37 -2.26 12.46
N HIS A 244 -8.11 -1.99 12.83
CA HIS A 244 -7.10 -1.41 11.95
C HIS A 244 -6.78 -2.35 10.78
N TYR A 245 -6.52 -3.63 11.06
CA TYR A 245 -6.24 -4.65 10.06
C TYR A 245 -7.42 -4.90 9.12
N ASP A 246 -8.63 -5.01 9.66
CA ASP A 246 -9.85 -5.19 8.85
C ASP A 246 -9.97 -4.05 7.84
N SER A 247 -9.82 -2.80 8.30
CA SER A 247 -9.93 -1.64 7.42
C SER A 247 -8.81 -1.59 6.36
N MET A 248 -7.56 -1.90 6.74
CA MET A 248 -6.43 -1.97 5.81
C MET A 248 -6.67 -3.03 4.72
N VAL A 249 -7.21 -4.19 5.11
CA VAL A 249 -7.54 -5.30 4.21
C VAL A 249 -8.67 -4.91 3.25
N ASP A 250 -9.74 -4.31 3.77
CA ASP A 250 -10.93 -3.97 2.99
C ASP A 250 -10.62 -2.88 1.96
N SER A 251 -9.97 -1.78 2.38
CA SER A 251 -9.58 -0.69 1.46
C SER A 251 -8.61 -1.17 0.37
N ALA A 252 -7.59 -1.97 0.73
CA ALA A 252 -6.61 -2.44 -0.23
C ALA A 252 -7.19 -3.45 -1.23
N HIS A 253 -8.03 -4.37 -0.74
CA HIS A 253 -8.69 -5.37 -1.59
C HIS A 253 -9.68 -4.69 -2.53
N HIS A 254 -10.52 -3.79 -2.02
CA HIS A 254 -11.45 -3.01 -2.83
C HIS A 254 -10.73 -2.26 -3.95
N TRP A 255 -9.68 -1.50 -3.61
CA TRP A 255 -8.87 -0.77 -4.59
C TRP A 255 -8.31 -1.70 -5.67
N VAL A 256 -7.76 -2.87 -5.32
CA VAL A 256 -7.24 -3.81 -6.32
C VAL A 256 -8.34 -4.33 -7.25
N ILE A 257 -9.47 -4.76 -6.71
CA ILE A 257 -10.55 -5.34 -7.52
C ILE A 257 -11.17 -4.29 -8.45
N GLU A 258 -11.43 -3.08 -7.95
CA GLU A 258 -11.96 -1.98 -8.76
C GLU A 258 -11.08 -1.69 -9.98
N HIS A 259 -9.76 -1.59 -9.77
CA HIS A 259 -8.82 -1.27 -10.85
C HIS A 259 -8.58 -2.46 -11.79
N VAL A 260 -8.65 -3.70 -11.29
CA VAL A 260 -8.64 -4.89 -12.15
C VAL A 260 -9.87 -4.90 -13.05
N ASP A 261 -11.06 -4.64 -12.51
CA ASP A 261 -12.30 -4.68 -13.27
C ASP A 261 -12.36 -3.57 -14.32
N ARG A 262 -11.86 -2.36 -13.99
CA ARG A 262 -11.73 -1.24 -14.93
C ARG A 262 -10.83 -1.57 -16.14
N LEU A 263 -9.68 -2.21 -15.90
CA LEU A 263 -8.79 -2.65 -16.98
C LEU A 263 -9.38 -3.83 -17.77
N ARG A 264 -10.09 -4.72 -17.07
CA ARG A 264 -10.70 -5.92 -17.65
C ARG A 264 -11.82 -5.56 -18.61
N GLU A 265 -12.68 -4.61 -18.26
CA GLU A 265 -13.79 -4.15 -19.10
C GLU A 265 -13.29 -3.77 -20.50
N GLN A 266 -12.23 -2.95 -20.58
CA GLN A 266 -11.64 -2.53 -21.84
C GLN A 266 -11.09 -3.71 -22.66
N VAL A 267 -10.36 -4.62 -22.02
CA VAL A 267 -9.77 -5.79 -22.70
C VAL A 267 -10.85 -6.76 -23.18
N VAL A 268 -11.93 -6.95 -22.41
CA VAL A 268 -13.09 -7.77 -22.81
C VAL A 268 -13.80 -7.16 -24.01
N GLN A 269 -14.00 -5.83 -23.99
CA GLN A 269 -14.61 -5.12 -25.12
C GLN A 269 -13.74 -5.22 -26.38
N GLU A 270 -12.42 -4.99 -26.28
CA GLU A 270 -11.49 -5.18 -27.41
C GLU A 270 -11.51 -6.61 -27.95
N LEU A 271 -11.68 -7.62 -27.07
CA LEU A 271 -11.78 -9.02 -27.48
C LEU A 271 -13.09 -9.32 -28.20
N ALA A 272 -14.19 -8.68 -27.80
CA ALA A 272 -15.49 -8.80 -28.44
C ALA A 272 -15.48 -8.24 -29.87
N ASP A 273 -14.78 -7.13 -30.06
CA ASP A 273 -14.78 -6.38 -31.32
C ASP A 273 -13.76 -6.92 -32.34
N HIS A 274 -12.83 -7.78 -31.92
CA HIS A 274 -11.75 -8.30 -32.78
C HIS A 274 -12.12 -9.61 -33.46
N TYR A 275 -12.21 -9.60 -34.80
CA TYR A 275 -12.45 -10.80 -35.62
C TYR A 275 -11.14 -11.31 -36.26
N PRO A 276 -10.76 -12.58 -36.07
CA PRO A 276 -9.51 -13.11 -36.61
C PRO A 276 -9.58 -13.31 -38.13
N SER A 277 -8.44 -13.15 -38.79
CA SER A 277 -8.31 -13.32 -40.25
C SER A 277 -8.34 -14.79 -40.72
N GLU A 278 -7.92 -15.73 -39.87
CA GLU A 278 -7.85 -17.16 -40.19
C GLU A 278 -8.65 -18.00 -39.20
N PRO A 279 -9.52 -18.92 -39.64
CA PRO A 279 -10.21 -19.84 -38.74
C PRO A 279 -9.24 -20.77 -38.00
N ASN A 280 -9.55 -21.06 -36.74
CA ASN A 280 -8.87 -22.01 -35.87
C ASN A 280 -7.40 -21.71 -35.52
N HIS A 281 -6.90 -20.52 -35.87
CA HIS A 281 -5.58 -20.05 -35.50
C HIS A 281 -5.70 -18.74 -34.74
N TYR A 282 -5.26 -18.72 -33.48
CA TYR A 282 -5.23 -17.49 -32.70
C TYR A 282 -4.18 -16.54 -33.29
N ASP A 283 -4.60 -15.34 -33.66
CA ASP A 283 -3.67 -14.30 -34.11
C ASP A 283 -2.97 -13.60 -32.93
N ASP A 284 -2.01 -12.75 -33.25
CA ASP A 284 -1.20 -12.05 -32.24
C ASP A 284 -2.05 -11.16 -31.31
N LYS A 285 -3.11 -10.55 -31.83
CA LYS A 285 -4.00 -9.68 -31.05
C LYS A 285 -4.84 -10.49 -30.07
N GLN A 286 -5.39 -11.62 -30.50
CA GLN A 286 -6.10 -12.56 -29.64
C GLN A 286 -5.18 -13.10 -28.53
N TRP A 287 -3.93 -13.42 -28.86
CA TRP A 287 -2.93 -13.81 -27.85
C TRP A 287 -2.61 -12.67 -26.89
N GLU A 288 -2.45 -11.44 -27.37
CA GLU A 288 -2.20 -10.27 -26.54
C GLU A 288 -3.36 -10.06 -25.53
N LEU A 289 -4.60 -10.02 -26.01
CA LEU A 289 -5.79 -9.78 -25.19
C LEU A 289 -6.02 -10.90 -24.18
N THR A 290 -5.91 -12.17 -24.59
CA THR A 290 -6.04 -13.30 -23.66
C THR A 290 -4.93 -13.34 -22.61
N ASN A 291 -3.70 -12.93 -22.96
CA ASN A 291 -2.62 -12.77 -22.00
C ASN A 291 -2.91 -11.65 -20.98
N LYS A 292 -3.48 -10.52 -21.42
CA LYS A 292 -3.91 -9.42 -20.54
C LYS A 292 -5.02 -9.89 -19.58
N ILE A 293 -6.05 -10.57 -20.08
CA ILE A 293 -7.11 -11.17 -19.25
C ILE A 293 -6.52 -12.15 -18.24
N HIS A 294 -5.60 -13.01 -18.65
CA HIS A 294 -4.96 -13.96 -17.75
C HIS A 294 -4.16 -13.27 -16.64
N ASP A 295 -3.44 -12.18 -16.95
CA ASP A 295 -2.70 -11.40 -15.96
C ASP A 295 -3.65 -10.74 -14.95
N LEU A 296 -4.77 -10.17 -15.41
CA LEU A 296 -5.81 -9.58 -14.56
C LEU A 296 -6.52 -10.62 -13.69
N THR A 297 -6.85 -11.79 -14.24
CA THR A 297 -7.44 -12.90 -13.49
C THR A 297 -6.51 -13.40 -12.40
N GLU A 298 -5.21 -13.54 -12.69
CA GLU A 298 -4.23 -13.90 -11.68
C GLU A 298 -4.13 -12.81 -10.60
N ASN A 299 -4.06 -11.53 -10.96
CA ASN A 299 -3.99 -10.43 -10.00
C ASN A 299 -5.19 -10.43 -9.04
N ALA A 300 -6.40 -10.54 -9.56
CA ALA A 300 -7.60 -10.62 -8.72
C ALA A 300 -7.64 -11.90 -7.86
N ALA A 301 -7.25 -13.05 -8.41
CA ALA A 301 -7.18 -14.29 -7.64
C ALA A 301 -6.18 -14.17 -6.48
N GLN A 302 -4.98 -13.65 -6.73
CA GLN A 302 -3.98 -13.45 -5.68
C GLN A 302 -4.44 -12.44 -4.63
N ALA A 303 -5.08 -11.34 -5.06
CA ALA A 303 -5.67 -10.38 -4.13
C ALA A 303 -6.71 -11.06 -3.21
N ASP A 304 -7.58 -11.89 -3.77
CA ASP A 304 -8.67 -12.54 -3.05
C ASP A 304 -8.21 -13.45 -1.91
N TYR A 305 -7.11 -14.19 -2.07
CA TYR A 305 -6.60 -15.08 -1.01
C TYR A 305 -5.43 -14.52 -0.20
N THR A 306 -4.74 -13.49 -0.69
CA THR A 306 -3.53 -12.93 -0.06
C THR A 306 -3.82 -11.72 0.81
N ILE A 307 -4.71 -10.82 0.38
CA ILE A 307 -5.01 -9.58 1.11
C ILE A 307 -5.89 -9.93 2.32
N PHE A 308 -5.23 -10.32 3.41
CA PHE A 308 -5.79 -10.63 4.71
C PHE A 308 -4.71 -10.40 5.77
N LEU A 309 -5.10 -10.07 6.99
CA LEU A 309 -4.20 -9.99 8.14
C LEU A 309 -4.80 -10.77 9.32
N PRO A 310 -4.74 -12.12 9.27
CA PRO A 310 -5.32 -12.93 10.32
C PRO A 310 -4.56 -12.75 11.64
N THR A 311 -5.30 -12.68 12.73
CA THR A 311 -4.82 -12.47 14.10
C THR A 311 -4.71 -13.79 14.88
N ASP A 312 -4.54 -14.91 14.17
CA ASP A 312 -4.36 -16.23 14.77
C ASP A 312 -3.08 -16.33 15.62
N GLY A 313 -3.26 -16.75 16.87
CA GLY A 313 -2.25 -16.82 17.91
C GLY A 313 -1.97 -15.49 18.64
N TYR A 314 -2.67 -14.41 18.29
CA TYR A 314 -2.55 -13.14 19.00
C TYR A 314 -3.23 -13.26 20.36
N LYS A 315 -2.62 -12.70 21.41
CA LYS A 315 -3.25 -12.61 22.73
C LYS A 315 -4.51 -11.76 22.64
N GLY A 316 -5.65 -12.33 23.01
CA GLY A 316 -6.97 -11.72 22.81
C GLY A 316 -7.80 -12.37 21.70
N ASP A 317 -7.16 -13.14 20.81
CA ASP A 317 -7.83 -14.03 19.89
C ASP A 317 -7.97 -15.45 20.47
N SER A 318 -8.95 -16.20 19.94
CA SER A 318 -9.19 -17.61 20.27
C SER A 318 -8.53 -18.57 19.27
N LEU A 319 -8.17 -18.10 18.07
CA LEU A 319 -7.62 -18.93 17.02
C LEU A 319 -6.14 -19.28 17.29
N PRO A 320 -5.72 -20.55 17.14
CA PRO A 320 -4.31 -20.92 17.22
C PRO A 320 -3.56 -20.51 15.95
N ALA A 321 -2.26 -20.20 16.08
CA ALA A 321 -1.39 -19.87 14.97
C ALA A 321 -1.30 -21.03 13.95
N LYS A 322 -1.51 -20.74 12.66
CA LYS A 322 -1.57 -21.76 11.59
C LYS A 322 -0.48 -21.69 10.53
N GLU A 323 0.41 -20.69 10.54
CA GLU A 323 1.31 -20.45 9.41
C GLU A 323 2.37 -21.53 9.16
N ASN A 324 2.64 -22.37 10.16
CA ASN A 324 3.58 -23.51 10.04
C ASN A 324 2.86 -24.85 9.90
N GLU A 325 1.52 -24.87 9.81
CA GLU A 325 0.79 -26.12 9.62
C GLU A 325 1.12 -26.70 8.22
N PRO A 326 1.43 -28.01 8.15
CA PRO A 326 1.83 -28.63 6.90
C PRO A 326 0.66 -28.68 5.92
N PHE A 327 1.01 -28.73 4.64
CA PHE A 327 0.04 -28.91 3.58
C PHE A 327 -0.54 -30.33 3.64
N THR A 328 -1.86 -30.47 3.75
CA THR A 328 -2.53 -31.77 3.88
C THR A 328 -3.03 -32.28 2.53
N ALA A 329 -3.36 -33.57 2.44
CA ALA A 329 -3.94 -34.16 1.24
C ALA A 329 -5.27 -33.49 0.83
N ALA A 330 -6.06 -32.98 1.78
CA ALA A 330 -7.29 -32.24 1.50
C ALA A 330 -7.04 -30.96 0.67
N HIS A 331 -5.87 -30.34 0.87
CA HIS A 331 -5.44 -29.18 0.09
C HIS A 331 -4.61 -29.58 -1.15
N GLY A 332 -4.24 -30.85 -1.33
CA GLY A 332 -3.53 -31.33 -2.54
C GLY A 332 -4.44 -31.60 -3.74
N GLY A 333 -3.99 -31.24 -4.96
CA GLY A 333 -4.55 -31.69 -6.24
C GLY A 333 -6.02 -31.31 -6.56
N GLY A 334 -6.39 -31.46 -7.83
CA GLY A 334 -7.79 -31.52 -8.28
C GLY A 334 -8.65 -30.27 -8.14
N PHE A 335 -9.94 -30.50 -7.87
CA PHE A 335 -11.02 -29.51 -7.88
C PHE A 335 -11.71 -29.44 -6.52
N ARG A 336 -12.39 -28.32 -6.26
CA ARG A 336 -13.18 -28.11 -5.04
C ARG A 336 -14.63 -27.76 -5.39
N GLU A 337 -15.52 -28.72 -5.16
CA GLU A 337 -16.96 -28.59 -5.44
C GLU A 337 -17.74 -27.89 -4.33
N ASN A 338 -17.24 -27.94 -3.10
CA ASN A 338 -17.87 -27.28 -1.96
C ASN A 338 -17.35 -25.84 -1.80
N PRO A 339 -18.16 -24.92 -1.27
CA PRO A 339 -17.70 -23.58 -0.94
C PRO A 339 -16.42 -23.56 -0.10
N ILE A 340 -15.64 -22.49 -0.25
CA ILE A 340 -14.40 -22.31 0.49
C ILE A 340 -14.72 -22.11 1.97
N GLN A 341 -13.96 -22.79 2.84
CA GLN A 341 -13.93 -22.47 4.25
C GLN A 341 -12.70 -21.62 4.52
N TRP A 342 -12.88 -20.50 5.19
CA TRP A 342 -11.78 -19.57 5.46
C TRP A 342 -10.70 -20.22 6.33
N SER A 343 -9.43 -19.90 6.03
CA SER A 343 -8.27 -20.34 6.81
C SER A 343 -7.29 -19.18 7.02
N ALA A 344 -6.60 -19.16 8.16
CA ALA A 344 -5.52 -18.22 8.43
C ALA A 344 -4.19 -18.60 7.73
N ASN A 345 -4.10 -19.82 7.18
CA ASN A 345 -2.92 -20.29 6.44
C ASN A 345 -3.04 -19.89 4.96
N LEU A 346 -2.11 -19.04 4.50
CA LEU A 346 -2.08 -18.52 3.14
C LEU A 346 -2.01 -19.63 2.07
N SER A 347 -1.20 -20.67 2.31
CA SER A 347 -1.02 -21.77 1.35
C SER A 347 -2.31 -22.58 1.15
N TRP A 348 -3.07 -22.78 2.23
CA TRP A 348 -4.36 -23.46 2.19
C TRP A 348 -5.39 -22.59 1.47
N ARG A 349 -5.48 -21.29 1.79
CA ARG A 349 -6.37 -20.36 1.09
C ARG A 349 -6.08 -20.31 -0.41
N ALA A 350 -4.82 -20.17 -0.80
CA ALA A 350 -4.40 -20.11 -2.20
C ALA A 350 -4.79 -21.39 -2.96
N SER A 351 -4.59 -22.55 -2.33
CA SER A 351 -4.96 -23.83 -2.93
C SER A 351 -6.47 -24.00 -3.05
N ASP A 352 -7.21 -23.83 -1.95
CA ASP A 352 -8.67 -24.00 -1.93
C ASP A 352 -9.35 -23.02 -2.90
N TYR A 353 -8.88 -21.77 -2.96
CA TYR A 353 -9.33 -20.77 -3.91
C TYR A 353 -9.06 -21.20 -5.35
N GLY A 354 -7.82 -21.60 -5.68
CA GLY A 354 -7.46 -22.01 -7.03
C GLY A 354 -8.28 -23.22 -7.52
N LYS A 355 -8.50 -24.21 -6.65
CA LYS A 355 -9.35 -25.38 -6.95
C LYS A 355 -10.82 -25.01 -7.15
N ARG A 356 -11.33 -24.11 -6.31
CA ARG A 356 -12.73 -23.64 -6.38
C ARG A 356 -12.97 -22.82 -7.63
N LEU A 357 -12.08 -21.89 -7.94
CA LEU A 357 -12.14 -21.06 -9.13
C LEU A 357 -12.14 -21.94 -10.39
N ARG A 358 -11.21 -22.91 -10.48
CA ARG A 358 -11.18 -23.86 -11.60
C ARG A 358 -12.48 -24.62 -11.76
N PHE A 359 -13.06 -25.11 -10.67
CA PHE A 359 -14.35 -25.82 -10.72
C PHE A 359 -15.47 -24.91 -11.24
N LEU A 360 -15.63 -23.73 -10.64
CA LEU A 360 -16.68 -22.79 -11.00
C LEU A 360 -16.52 -22.28 -12.43
N SER A 361 -15.30 -22.00 -12.90
CA SER A 361 -15.07 -21.56 -14.28
C SER A 361 -15.52 -22.62 -15.29
N ARG A 362 -15.28 -23.92 -15.02
CA ARG A 362 -15.75 -25.00 -15.89
C ARG A 362 -17.25 -25.18 -15.82
N LYS A 363 -17.81 -25.13 -14.61
CA LYS A 363 -19.25 -25.23 -14.40
C LYS A 363 -19.98 -24.12 -15.16
N GLU A 364 -19.60 -22.85 -14.97
CA GLU A 364 -20.23 -21.71 -15.64
C GLU A 364 -20.07 -21.79 -17.17
N GLN A 365 -18.90 -22.22 -17.66
CA GLN A 365 -18.67 -22.42 -19.09
C GLN A 365 -19.60 -23.48 -19.69
N TYR A 366 -19.73 -24.65 -19.05
CA TYR A 366 -20.61 -25.71 -19.53
C TYR A 366 -22.09 -25.38 -19.37
N ASP A 367 -22.47 -24.67 -18.30
CA ASP A 367 -23.83 -24.15 -18.13
C ASP A 367 -24.16 -23.14 -19.25
N HIS A 368 -23.22 -22.26 -19.61
CA HIS A 368 -23.39 -21.33 -20.72
C HIS A 368 -23.54 -22.08 -22.06
N TYR A 369 -22.73 -23.10 -22.32
CA TYR A 369 -22.88 -23.92 -23.52
C TYR A 369 -24.22 -24.64 -23.57
N ALA A 370 -24.70 -25.18 -22.45
CA ALA A 370 -26.00 -25.84 -22.39
C ALA A 370 -27.17 -24.89 -22.67
N ARG A 371 -27.11 -23.63 -22.19
CA ARG A 371 -28.11 -22.58 -22.52
C ARG A 371 -28.18 -22.27 -24.03
N HIS A 372 -27.09 -22.52 -24.75
CA HIS A 372 -26.98 -22.33 -26.20
C HIS A 372 -27.04 -23.67 -26.96
N GLU A 373 -27.63 -24.70 -26.36
CA GLU A 373 -27.78 -26.05 -26.95
C GLU A 373 -26.47 -26.64 -27.47
N PHE A 374 -25.34 -26.26 -26.85
CA PHE A 374 -23.97 -26.61 -27.27
C PHE A 374 -23.61 -26.21 -28.71
N ARG A 375 -24.38 -25.33 -29.37
CA ARG A 375 -24.11 -24.87 -30.75
C ARG A 375 -22.73 -24.25 -30.92
N VAL A 376 -22.21 -23.62 -29.87
CA VAL A 376 -20.86 -22.99 -29.86
C VAL A 376 -19.73 -24.03 -29.81
N LEU A 377 -20.03 -25.29 -29.50
CA LEU A 377 -19.10 -26.41 -29.57
C LEU A 377 -19.20 -27.21 -30.88
N ASP A 378 -20.08 -26.82 -31.80
CA ASP A 378 -20.12 -27.40 -33.13
C ASP A 378 -18.78 -27.17 -33.83
N THR A 379 -18.29 -28.20 -34.52
CA THR A 379 -17.11 -28.16 -35.39
C THR A 379 -17.17 -27.06 -36.46
N SER A 380 -18.37 -26.55 -36.76
CA SER A 380 -18.58 -25.41 -37.67
C SER A 380 -18.17 -24.06 -37.09
N VAL A 381 -18.09 -23.90 -35.76
CA VAL A 381 -17.67 -22.67 -35.09
C VAL A 381 -16.17 -22.73 -34.76
N PRO A 382 -15.33 -21.84 -35.32
CA PRO A 382 -13.90 -21.83 -35.07
C PRO A 382 -13.53 -21.69 -33.58
N VAL A 383 -12.44 -22.32 -33.14
CA VAL A 383 -11.98 -22.23 -31.73
C VAL A 383 -11.53 -20.82 -31.32
N ASN A 384 -11.21 -19.98 -32.30
CA ASN A 384 -10.82 -18.58 -32.16
C ASN A 384 -11.97 -17.60 -32.44
N ASP A 385 -13.21 -18.09 -32.52
CA ASP A 385 -14.39 -17.24 -32.67
C ASP A 385 -14.55 -16.30 -31.45
N PRO A 386 -14.78 -14.99 -31.64
CA PRO A 386 -14.88 -14.03 -30.56
C PRO A 386 -15.99 -14.37 -29.55
N ALA A 387 -17.14 -14.86 -30.00
CA ALA A 387 -18.24 -15.22 -29.10
C ALA A 387 -17.84 -16.41 -28.21
N ARG A 388 -17.13 -17.40 -28.77
CA ARG A 388 -16.61 -18.53 -27.98
C ARG A 388 -15.57 -18.10 -26.95
N MET A 389 -14.68 -17.17 -27.32
CA MET A 389 -13.68 -16.61 -26.41
C MET A 389 -14.33 -15.80 -25.29
N LEU A 390 -15.31 -14.96 -25.61
CA LEU A 390 -16.09 -14.17 -24.65
C LEU A 390 -16.78 -15.06 -23.62
N ILE A 391 -17.43 -16.15 -24.04
CA ILE A 391 -18.03 -17.11 -23.10
C ILE A 391 -17.01 -17.61 -22.10
N THR A 392 -15.80 -17.94 -22.56
CA THR A 392 -14.73 -18.43 -21.69
C THR A 392 -14.30 -17.36 -20.69
N VAL A 393 -14.13 -16.11 -21.15
CA VAL A 393 -13.71 -14.99 -20.30
C VAL A 393 -14.79 -14.61 -19.28
N LEU A 394 -16.04 -14.43 -19.71
CA LEU A 394 -17.16 -14.11 -18.84
C LEU A 394 -17.39 -15.21 -17.79
N SER A 395 -17.33 -16.49 -18.17
CA SER A 395 -17.42 -17.61 -17.22
C SER A 395 -16.32 -17.58 -16.16
N GLN A 396 -15.10 -17.16 -16.52
CA GLN A 396 -14.01 -17.00 -15.56
C GLN A 396 -14.24 -15.81 -14.61
N ILE A 397 -14.79 -14.70 -15.11
CA ILE A 397 -15.12 -13.51 -14.33
C ILE A 397 -16.21 -13.84 -13.31
N ASP A 398 -17.30 -14.47 -13.75
CA ASP A 398 -18.43 -14.87 -12.90
C ASP A 398 -17.97 -15.86 -11.83
N ALA A 399 -17.19 -16.87 -12.22
CA ALA A 399 -16.60 -17.83 -11.30
C ALA A 399 -15.67 -17.16 -10.27
N GLN A 400 -14.89 -16.16 -10.69
CA GLN A 400 -14.01 -15.42 -9.78
C GLN A 400 -14.82 -14.59 -8.77
N THR A 401 -15.86 -13.91 -9.22
CA THR A 401 -16.79 -13.16 -8.37
C THR A 401 -17.45 -14.07 -7.35
N GLN A 402 -17.95 -15.24 -7.76
CA GLN A 402 -18.54 -16.20 -6.84
C GLN A 402 -17.50 -16.76 -5.85
N THR A 403 -16.31 -17.15 -6.33
CA THR A 403 -15.24 -17.67 -5.46
C THR A 403 -14.81 -16.64 -4.41
N ARG A 404 -14.72 -15.37 -4.81
CA ARG A 404 -14.45 -14.24 -3.90
C ARG A 404 -15.55 -14.09 -2.86
N GLN A 405 -16.82 -14.11 -3.27
CA GLN A 405 -17.96 -14.00 -2.35
C GLN A 405 -17.97 -15.15 -1.33
N GLU A 406 -17.65 -16.37 -1.75
CA GLU A 406 -17.56 -17.52 -0.84
C GLU A 406 -16.42 -17.37 0.17
N LEU A 407 -15.28 -16.77 -0.21
CA LEU A 407 -14.12 -16.60 0.68
C LEU A 407 -14.21 -15.35 1.57
N ARG A 408 -14.72 -14.23 1.04
CA ARG A 408 -14.66 -12.89 1.67
C ARG A 408 -16.03 -12.35 2.08
N GLY A 409 -17.12 -12.93 1.60
CA GLY A 409 -18.45 -12.36 1.70
C GLY A 409 -18.72 -11.29 0.63
N TYR A 410 -19.82 -10.57 0.78
CA TYR A 410 -20.18 -9.49 -0.13
C TYR A 410 -19.25 -8.28 0.07
N PRO A 411 -18.79 -7.65 -1.03
CA PRO A 411 -17.95 -6.47 -0.92
C PRO A 411 -18.70 -5.34 -0.19
N GLN A 412 -18.02 -4.73 0.78
CA GLN A 412 -18.45 -3.51 1.44
C GLN A 412 -17.43 -2.44 1.08
N PRO A 413 -17.70 -1.59 0.07
CA PRO A 413 -16.75 -0.54 -0.30
C PRO A 413 -16.60 0.44 0.87
N PRO A 414 -15.36 0.90 1.18
CA PRO A 414 -15.19 1.99 2.14
C PRO A 414 -15.88 3.23 1.59
N GLU A 415 -16.73 3.87 2.39
CA GLU A 415 -17.44 5.10 1.98
C GLU A 415 -16.49 6.30 1.86
N ILE A 416 -15.42 6.30 2.67
CA ILE A 416 -14.44 7.38 2.73
C ILE A 416 -13.04 6.82 3.04
N ASP A 417 -12.01 7.51 2.53
CA ASP A 417 -10.62 7.20 2.90
C ASP A 417 -10.41 7.39 4.42
N HIS A 418 -9.75 6.44 5.09
CA HIS A 418 -9.56 6.48 6.54
C HIS A 418 -8.76 7.68 7.03
N TRP A 419 -7.84 8.20 6.21
CA TRP A 419 -7.09 9.39 6.60
C TRP A 419 -7.99 10.64 6.65
N ILE A 420 -9.05 10.70 5.84
CA ILE A 420 -10.03 11.78 5.85
C ILE A 420 -10.93 11.66 7.07
N GLU A 421 -11.40 10.45 7.37
CA GLU A 421 -12.16 10.16 8.60
C GLU A 421 -11.35 10.56 9.85
N TYR A 422 -10.05 10.26 9.85
CA TYR A 422 -9.15 10.65 10.92
C TYR A 422 -8.95 12.15 11.00
N ALA A 423 -8.73 12.82 9.87
CA ALA A 423 -8.57 14.28 9.82
C ALA A 423 -9.75 15.00 10.49
N ARG A 424 -11.00 14.58 10.21
CA ARG A 424 -12.22 15.15 10.81
C ARG A 424 -12.28 15.07 12.33
N ARG A 425 -11.59 14.09 12.93
CA ARG A 425 -11.58 13.88 14.37
C ARG A 425 -10.57 14.77 15.09
N LEU A 426 -9.63 15.37 14.36
CA LEU A 426 -8.60 16.21 14.94
C LEU A 426 -9.20 17.56 15.40
N PRO A 427 -8.98 17.97 16.67
CA PRO A 427 -9.56 19.20 17.21
C PRO A 427 -9.20 20.49 16.47
N SER A 428 -8.08 20.50 15.72
CA SER A 428 -7.53 21.69 15.10
C SER A 428 -7.28 21.57 13.59
N LEU A 429 -7.88 20.58 12.91
CA LEU A 429 -7.79 20.35 11.44
C LEU A 429 -6.47 20.87 10.82
N ARG A 430 -5.32 20.42 11.34
CA ARG A 430 -3.99 20.89 10.88
C ARG A 430 -3.72 20.34 9.48
N LEU A 431 -4.27 21.03 8.49
CA LEU A 431 -4.39 20.58 7.11
C LEU A 431 -3.80 21.58 6.13
N GLY A 432 -3.36 22.76 6.60
CA GLY A 432 -2.73 23.77 5.75
C GLY A 432 -1.21 23.68 5.70
N PHE A 433 -0.61 24.44 4.78
CA PHE A 433 0.83 24.71 4.75
C PHE A 433 1.09 26.21 4.77
N VAL A 434 2.20 26.62 5.39
CA VAL A 434 2.80 27.93 5.14
C VAL A 434 3.64 27.84 3.87
N ALA A 435 3.52 28.81 2.98
CA ALA A 435 4.31 28.90 1.76
C ALA A 435 5.04 30.25 1.67
N TYR A 436 6.37 30.20 1.64
CA TYR A 436 7.22 31.39 1.50
C TYR A 436 7.51 31.68 0.04
N ARG A 437 7.25 32.92 -0.39
CA ARG A 437 7.80 33.45 -1.64
C ARG A 437 9.26 33.86 -1.41
N LEU A 438 10.21 33.08 -1.92
CA LEU A 438 11.65 33.37 -1.81
C LEU A 438 12.28 33.60 -3.20
N SER A 439 11.47 34.04 -4.16
CA SER A 439 11.94 34.43 -5.49
C SER A 439 11.16 35.65 -5.98
N HIS A 440 11.87 36.76 -6.15
CA HIS A 440 11.33 38.04 -6.59
C HIS A 440 11.88 38.48 -7.95
N LYS A 441 12.50 37.55 -8.70
CA LYS A 441 12.95 37.78 -10.08
C LYS A 441 11.81 37.99 -11.08
N HIS A 442 10.62 37.48 -10.76
CA HIS A 442 9.41 37.61 -11.56
C HIS A 442 8.59 38.81 -11.08
N ASP A 443 7.99 39.55 -12.01
CA ASP A 443 7.10 40.67 -11.70
C ASP A 443 5.79 40.20 -11.03
N SER A 444 4.98 41.16 -10.59
CA SER A 444 3.71 40.90 -9.91
C SER A 444 2.72 40.13 -10.79
N GLU A 445 2.70 40.37 -12.11
CA GLU A 445 1.78 39.71 -13.03
C GLU A 445 2.12 38.23 -13.20
N LEU A 446 3.40 37.91 -13.38
CA LEU A 446 3.88 36.52 -13.45
C LEU A 446 3.73 35.80 -12.11
N TRP A 447 3.88 36.50 -10.99
CA TRP A 447 3.61 35.95 -9.66
C TRP A 447 2.13 35.60 -9.49
N ASP A 448 1.21 36.49 -9.87
CA ASP A 448 -0.23 36.26 -9.77
C ASP A 448 -0.68 35.11 -10.70
N ASP A 449 -0.14 35.02 -11.93
CA ASP A 449 -0.41 33.90 -12.84
C ASP A 449 0.13 32.57 -12.27
N PHE A 450 1.34 32.57 -11.71
CA PHE A 450 1.89 31.40 -11.01
C PHE A 450 0.97 30.97 -9.86
N LYS A 451 0.62 31.92 -8.98
CA LYS A 451 -0.18 31.66 -7.78
C LYS A 451 -1.53 31.09 -8.15
N ALA A 452 -2.21 31.67 -9.14
CA ALA A 452 -3.48 31.18 -9.64
C ALA A 452 -3.38 29.75 -10.20
N LYS A 453 -2.34 29.45 -10.99
CA LYS A 453 -2.10 28.10 -11.54
C LYS A 453 -1.76 27.08 -10.46
N PHE A 454 -0.95 27.45 -9.47
CA PHE A 454 -0.60 26.60 -8.34
C PHE A 454 -1.82 26.30 -7.48
N GLU A 455 -2.59 27.32 -7.08
CA GLU A 455 -3.80 27.15 -6.26
C GLU A 455 -4.85 26.30 -6.99
N ALA A 456 -5.05 26.52 -8.29
CA ALA A 456 -5.95 25.68 -9.10
C ALA A 456 -5.46 24.22 -9.19
N ASP A 457 -4.15 24.01 -9.33
CA ASP A 457 -3.56 22.67 -9.40
C ASP A 457 -3.72 21.90 -8.09
N ILE A 458 -3.43 22.53 -6.95
CA ILE A 458 -3.57 21.84 -5.65
C ILE A 458 -5.05 21.72 -5.23
N ALA A 459 -5.96 22.56 -5.71
CA ALA A 459 -7.38 22.47 -5.40
C ALA A 459 -8.08 21.25 -6.04
N ASP A 460 -7.56 20.73 -7.16
CA ASP A 460 -8.09 19.54 -7.85
C ASP A 460 -7.70 18.23 -7.14
N TRP A 461 -7.87 18.14 -5.82
CA TRP A 461 -7.57 16.94 -5.04
C TRP A 461 -8.86 16.25 -4.55
N GLY A 462 -8.74 14.98 -4.18
CA GLY A 462 -9.87 14.19 -3.70
C GLY A 462 -10.87 13.82 -4.80
N LYS A 463 -10.40 13.75 -6.05
CA LYS A 463 -11.18 13.27 -7.19
C LYS A 463 -11.69 11.85 -6.93
N GLY A 464 -12.96 11.59 -7.23
CA GLY A 464 -13.59 10.30 -6.95
C GLY A 464 -14.05 10.11 -5.49
N LYS A 465 -13.81 11.09 -4.61
CA LYS A 465 -14.30 11.09 -3.23
C LYS A 465 -15.54 11.96 -3.11
N THR A 466 -16.52 11.48 -2.37
CA THR A 466 -17.75 12.20 -2.03
C THR A 466 -17.70 12.69 -0.59
N ASP A 467 -18.43 13.77 -0.29
CA ASP A 467 -18.51 14.32 1.07
C ASP A 467 -17.13 14.59 1.68
N ILE A 468 -16.36 15.51 1.11
CA ILE A 468 -15.03 15.91 1.63
C ILE A 468 -14.81 17.43 1.61
N ASP A 469 -15.87 18.21 1.40
CA ASP A 469 -15.75 19.67 1.19
C ASP A 469 -15.31 20.40 2.46
N ASP A 470 -15.64 19.88 3.64
CA ASP A 470 -15.13 20.35 4.93
C ASP A 470 -13.59 20.23 4.99
N ILE A 471 -13.04 19.10 4.59
CA ILE A 471 -11.58 18.87 4.56
C ILE A 471 -10.92 19.72 3.47
N ARG A 472 -11.54 19.85 2.29
CA ARG A 472 -11.05 20.77 1.24
C ARG A 472 -10.97 22.21 1.72
N GLN A 473 -11.97 22.68 2.46
CA GLN A 473 -11.98 24.04 3.00
C GLN A 473 -10.88 24.25 4.05
N ALA A 474 -10.47 23.20 4.76
CA ALA A 474 -9.39 23.26 5.73
C ALA A 474 -7.98 23.18 5.09
N CYS A 475 -7.85 22.57 3.91
CA CYS A 475 -6.61 22.55 3.14
C CYS A 475 -6.29 23.93 2.53
N LYS A 476 -5.54 24.77 3.26
CA LYS A 476 -5.19 26.13 2.85
C LYS A 476 -3.69 26.35 2.73
N ILE A 477 -3.32 27.27 1.86
CA ILE A 477 -1.96 27.80 1.79
C ILE A 477 -1.93 29.17 2.44
N HIS A 478 -1.08 29.32 3.45
CA HIS A 478 -0.80 30.57 4.13
C HIS A 478 0.45 31.19 3.49
N TRP A 479 0.24 32.15 2.60
CA TRP A 479 1.30 32.82 1.87
C TRP A 479 2.05 33.83 2.76
N ILE A 480 3.37 33.77 2.74
CA ILE A 480 4.26 34.74 3.37
C ILE A 480 5.21 35.28 2.31
N ASP A 481 5.23 36.60 2.11
CA ASP A 481 6.19 37.24 1.22
C ASP A 481 7.53 37.41 1.94
N GLY A 482 8.61 36.86 1.36
CA GLY A 482 9.93 36.93 1.95
C GLY A 482 10.46 38.35 2.08
N GLN A 483 10.20 39.24 1.11
CA GLN A 483 10.67 40.62 1.15
C GLN A 483 10.01 41.43 2.26
N GLU A 484 8.71 41.23 2.49
CA GLU A 484 7.98 41.91 3.57
C GLU A 484 8.49 41.54 4.97
N ASN A 485 9.16 40.38 5.10
CA ASN A 485 9.68 39.84 6.35
C ASN A 485 11.21 39.86 6.41
N GLU A 486 11.87 40.65 5.55
CA GLU A 486 13.34 40.81 5.50
C GLU A 486 14.10 39.49 5.23
N LEU A 487 13.46 38.53 4.55
CA LEU A 487 14.04 37.24 4.18
C LEU A 487 14.66 37.32 2.77
N PRO A 488 15.97 37.06 2.62
CA PRO A 488 16.61 37.06 1.30
C PRO A 488 16.09 35.95 0.37
N ASP A 489 16.12 36.20 -0.95
CA ASP A 489 15.79 35.21 -1.97
C ASP A 489 16.67 33.95 -1.84
N GLY A 490 16.02 32.78 -1.83
CA GLY A 490 16.68 31.48 -1.69
C GLY A 490 17.22 31.15 -0.29
N ASP A 491 17.05 32.01 0.72
CA ASP A 491 17.52 31.74 2.08
C ASP A 491 16.52 30.87 2.88
N ILE A 492 16.66 29.55 2.70
CA ILE A 492 15.82 28.54 3.36
C ILE A 492 16.01 28.57 4.89
N GLU A 493 17.22 28.88 5.38
CA GLU A 493 17.50 28.88 6.81
C GLU A 493 16.92 30.09 7.51
N ALA A 494 16.90 31.26 6.87
CA ALA A 494 16.15 32.42 7.35
C ALA A 494 14.65 32.12 7.41
N ALA A 495 14.08 31.48 6.38
CA ALA A 495 12.68 31.08 6.37
C ALA A 495 12.33 30.04 7.45
N ARG A 496 13.22 29.06 7.70
CA ARG A 496 13.08 28.08 8.79
C ARG A 496 13.02 28.76 10.15
N LYS A 497 13.96 29.67 10.43
CA LYS A 497 13.97 30.44 11.70
C LYS A 497 12.71 31.29 11.86
N HIS A 498 12.24 31.93 10.79
CA HIS A 498 11.01 32.71 10.85
C HIS A 498 9.79 31.81 11.09
N PHE A 499 9.71 30.64 10.45
CA PHE A 499 8.65 29.66 10.66
C PHE A 499 8.54 29.20 12.12
N GLU A 500 9.66 29.00 12.81
CA GLU A 500 9.70 28.66 14.24
C GLU A 500 9.12 29.77 15.14
N THR A 501 9.09 31.02 14.68
CA THR A 501 8.51 32.15 15.44
C THR A 501 7.01 32.33 15.23
N LEU A 502 6.39 31.62 14.28
CA LEU A 502 4.98 31.75 13.98
C LEU A 502 4.09 31.07 15.03
N GLU A 503 2.97 31.69 15.34
CA GLU A 503 1.90 31.08 16.14
C GLU A 503 1.09 30.09 15.28
N LEU A 504 1.68 28.93 14.99
CA LEU A 504 1.12 27.89 14.11
C LEU A 504 -0.28 27.36 14.52
N PRO A 505 -0.66 27.25 15.81
CA PRO A 505 -1.99 26.76 16.18
C PRO A 505 -3.15 27.58 15.59
N ASP A 506 -2.97 28.90 15.44
CA ASP A 506 -3.99 29.79 14.89
C ASP A 506 -4.11 29.66 13.36
N LEU A 507 -3.04 29.21 12.71
CA LEU A 507 -2.98 29.00 11.26
C LEU A 507 -3.50 27.63 10.82
N GLN A 508 -3.67 26.66 11.73
CA GLN A 508 -4.11 25.30 11.41
C GLN A 508 -3.25 24.62 10.32
N VAL A 509 -1.94 24.85 10.38
CA VAL A 509 -0.95 24.32 9.42
C VAL A 509 -0.15 23.16 10.00
N HIS A 510 0.51 22.41 9.13
CA HIS A 510 1.55 21.46 9.52
C HIS A 510 2.74 22.18 10.16
N ASP A 511 3.27 21.64 11.25
CA ASP A 511 4.38 22.19 12.04
C ASP A 511 5.74 21.59 11.69
N ARG A 512 5.76 20.47 10.94
CA ARG A 512 6.99 19.81 10.52
C ARG A 512 7.45 20.16 9.11
N VAL A 513 6.55 20.72 8.30
CA VAL A 513 6.82 21.00 6.89
C VAL A 513 6.21 22.33 6.50
N PHE A 514 7.01 23.17 5.86
CA PHE A 514 6.54 24.34 5.13
C PHE A 514 7.01 24.28 3.67
N LEU A 515 6.43 25.13 2.84
CA LEU A 515 6.70 25.19 1.41
C LEU A 515 7.53 26.44 1.08
N VAL A 516 8.41 26.29 0.10
CA VAL A 516 9.18 27.39 -0.49
C VAL A 516 8.84 27.47 -1.97
N VAL A 517 8.56 28.69 -2.41
CA VAL A 517 8.43 29.02 -3.82
C VAL A 517 9.72 29.68 -4.28
N ASP A 518 10.60 28.83 -4.83
CA ASP A 518 11.84 29.22 -5.50
C ASP A 518 11.60 29.51 -7.00
N GLU A 519 12.64 29.98 -7.69
CA GLU A 519 12.57 30.28 -9.13
C GLU A 519 12.18 29.04 -9.96
N ALA A 520 12.64 27.85 -9.56
CA ALA A 520 12.34 26.59 -10.21
C ALA A 520 10.85 26.23 -10.08
N THR A 521 10.27 26.42 -8.89
CA THR A 521 8.84 26.23 -8.61
C THR A 521 8.00 27.12 -9.53
N ILE A 522 8.28 28.42 -9.58
CA ILE A 522 7.56 29.36 -10.45
C ILE A 522 7.66 28.93 -11.91
N THR A 523 8.88 28.62 -12.36
CA THR A 523 9.13 28.20 -13.75
C THR A 523 8.38 26.91 -14.11
N SER A 524 8.27 25.95 -13.18
CA SER A 524 7.59 24.67 -13.40
C SER A 524 6.09 24.79 -13.71
N TYR A 525 5.45 25.87 -13.27
CA TYR A 525 4.04 26.18 -13.53
C TYR A 525 3.84 27.12 -14.72
N LEU A 526 4.73 28.10 -14.90
CA LEU A 526 4.63 29.06 -16.01
C LEU A 526 5.12 28.48 -17.34
N LYS A 527 6.16 27.63 -17.30
CA LYS A 527 6.82 27.03 -18.47
C LYS A 527 7.02 25.52 -18.24
N PRO A 528 5.94 24.74 -18.10
CA PRO A 528 6.03 23.32 -17.79
C PRO A 528 6.82 22.58 -18.87
N THR A 529 7.73 21.71 -18.44
CA THR A 529 8.40 20.75 -19.32
C THR A 529 7.92 19.34 -18.98
N LYS A 530 7.93 18.44 -19.96
CA LYS A 530 7.37 17.08 -19.85
C LYS A 530 7.86 16.28 -18.62
N ASN A 531 9.04 16.61 -18.08
CA ASN A 531 9.65 15.91 -16.95
C ASN A 531 9.93 16.81 -15.74
N ALA A 532 9.44 18.05 -15.70
CA ALA A 532 9.69 18.99 -14.61
C ALA A 532 8.56 20.02 -14.49
N GLU A 533 7.32 19.55 -14.54
CA GLU A 533 6.13 20.40 -14.44
C GLU A 533 5.52 20.34 -13.04
N LYS A 534 4.98 21.50 -12.62
CA LYS A 534 4.06 21.64 -11.49
C LYS A 534 4.54 21.00 -10.17
N PHE A 535 5.67 21.47 -9.66
CA PHE A 535 6.19 21.04 -8.36
C PHE A 535 6.40 22.22 -7.42
N VAL A 536 6.45 21.94 -6.12
CA VAL A 536 6.79 22.89 -5.06
C VAL A 536 7.89 22.30 -4.17
N LEU A 537 8.74 23.15 -3.60
CA LEU A 537 9.79 22.73 -2.67
C LEU A 537 9.23 22.62 -1.24
N ALA A 538 9.25 21.42 -0.67
CA ALA A 538 8.91 21.18 0.73
C ALA A 538 10.17 21.12 1.60
N ILE A 539 10.12 21.74 2.77
CA ILE A 539 11.23 21.84 3.73
C ILE A 539 10.88 21.05 4.99
N ASP A 540 11.77 20.19 5.45
CA ASP A 540 11.64 19.50 6.74
C ASP A 540 12.20 20.40 7.83
N VAL A 541 11.33 20.93 8.69
CA VAL A 541 11.67 21.89 9.76
C VAL A 541 12.66 21.30 10.75
N ASN A 542 12.54 20.00 11.03
CA ASN A 542 13.34 19.31 12.05
C ASN A 542 14.60 18.66 11.48
N TYR A 543 14.95 18.95 10.22
CA TYR A 543 16.16 18.41 9.62
C TYR A 543 17.41 19.01 10.29
N GLU A 544 18.23 18.13 10.84
CA GLU A 544 19.57 18.45 11.33
C GLU A 544 20.59 17.74 10.43
N ALA A 545 21.55 18.49 9.90
CA ALA A 545 22.62 17.91 9.11
C ALA A 545 23.46 16.99 9.98
N SER A 546 23.36 15.67 9.77
CA SER A 546 24.18 14.69 10.48
C SER A 546 25.51 14.46 9.76
N ASP A 547 26.61 14.33 10.51
CA ASP A 547 27.93 13.96 9.98
C ASP A 547 27.97 12.55 9.35
N GLY A 548 26.95 11.72 9.62
CA GLY A 548 26.79 10.37 9.08
C GLY A 548 25.86 10.30 7.87
N THR A 549 26.08 9.32 6.99
CA THR A 549 25.14 9.00 5.92
C THR A 549 23.90 8.29 6.49
N ASN A 550 22.71 8.85 6.30
CA ASN A 550 21.47 8.12 6.55
C ASN A 550 21.32 7.00 5.50
N ASP A 551 21.59 5.76 5.91
CA ASP A 551 21.53 4.58 5.03
C ASP A 551 20.12 4.30 4.47
N GLU A 552 19.08 4.78 5.14
CA GLU A 552 17.68 4.61 4.73
C GLU A 552 17.21 5.72 3.77
N SER A 553 17.88 6.88 3.81
CA SER A 553 17.62 8.03 2.94
C SER A 553 18.91 8.68 2.43
N PRO A 554 19.67 7.98 1.56
CA PRO A 554 20.99 8.45 1.14
C PRO A 554 20.93 9.79 0.40
N GLY A 555 21.72 10.77 0.86
CA GLY A 555 21.82 12.08 0.22
C GLY A 555 20.65 13.03 0.47
N TYR A 556 19.77 12.73 1.43
CA TYR A 556 18.71 13.65 1.83
C TYR A 556 19.30 14.91 2.48
N GLN A 557 18.77 16.09 2.14
CA GLN A 557 19.30 17.40 2.56
C GLN A 557 18.26 18.26 3.28
N GLY A 558 17.22 17.65 3.85
CA GLY A 558 16.15 18.39 4.52
C GLY A 558 15.14 19.05 3.58
N THR A 559 15.25 18.81 2.27
CA THR A 559 14.35 19.38 1.26
C THR A 559 13.91 18.33 0.24
N LEU A 560 12.69 18.48 -0.30
CA LEU A 560 12.13 17.59 -1.30
C LEU A 560 11.20 18.37 -2.24
N ARG A 561 11.40 18.26 -3.55
CA ARG A 561 10.41 18.75 -4.52
C ARG A 561 9.27 17.76 -4.63
N ILE A 562 8.03 18.22 -4.57
CA ILE A 562 6.83 17.39 -4.60
C ILE A 562 5.90 17.94 -5.68
N LEU A 563 5.30 17.06 -6.49
CA LEU A 563 4.27 17.48 -7.45
C LEU A 563 3.10 18.14 -6.71
N GLY A 564 2.58 19.25 -7.23
CA GLY A 564 1.42 19.94 -6.64
C GLY A 564 0.22 19.00 -6.50
N SER A 565 0.02 18.10 -7.46
CA SER A 565 -1.04 17.08 -7.45
C SER A 565 -0.98 16.09 -6.27
N LEU A 566 0.18 16.00 -5.59
CA LEU A 566 0.43 15.09 -4.47
C LEU A 566 0.45 15.83 -3.13
N LEU A 567 0.26 17.14 -3.11
CA LEU A 567 0.40 17.95 -1.91
C LEU A 567 -0.61 17.54 -0.82
N TRP A 568 -1.89 17.35 -1.17
CA TRP A 568 -2.94 17.00 -0.21
C TRP A 568 -3.21 15.50 -0.12
N ASP A 569 -3.45 14.84 -1.26
CA ASP A 569 -3.79 13.41 -1.35
C ASP A 569 -2.62 12.47 -0.95
N GLU A 570 -1.41 13.01 -0.78
CA GLU A 570 -0.23 12.24 -0.38
C GLU A 570 0.56 12.88 0.75
N LEU A 571 1.22 14.04 0.55
CA LEU A 571 2.05 14.64 1.60
C LEU A 571 1.22 15.02 2.84
N GLY A 572 0.16 15.81 2.66
CA GLY A 572 -0.74 16.22 3.74
C GLY A 572 -1.31 15.01 4.47
N ALA A 573 -1.88 14.05 3.72
CA ALA A 573 -2.38 12.80 4.27
C ALA A 573 -1.34 12.01 5.09
N MET A 574 -0.09 11.90 4.60
CA MET A 574 0.99 11.21 5.32
C MET A 574 1.43 11.95 6.59
N LEU A 575 1.45 13.29 6.58
CA LEU A 575 1.79 14.10 7.75
C LEU A 575 0.71 14.00 8.83
N ILE A 576 -0.57 14.06 8.46
CA ILE A 576 -1.72 13.88 9.37
C ILE A 576 -1.64 12.52 10.07
N ARG A 577 -1.34 11.48 9.29
CA ARG A 577 -1.28 10.09 9.76
C ARG A 577 0.07 9.71 10.36
N GLN A 578 1.03 10.63 10.40
CA GLN A 578 2.41 10.36 10.83
C GLN A 578 3.02 9.14 10.11
N GLY A 579 2.60 8.88 8.88
CA GLY A 579 2.92 7.65 8.14
C GLY A 579 4.27 7.70 7.42
N ALA A 580 4.66 8.89 6.97
CA ALA A 580 5.97 9.15 6.36
C ALA A 580 6.32 10.63 6.46
N PHE A 581 7.59 10.93 6.66
CA PHE A 581 8.16 12.28 6.57
C PHE A 581 8.95 12.45 5.27
N LEU A 582 9.44 13.67 5.01
CA LEU A 582 10.10 14.01 3.75
C LEU A 582 11.35 13.14 3.51
N ASP A 583 12.12 12.83 4.55
CA ASP A 583 13.26 11.91 4.48
C ASP A 583 12.83 10.51 4.03
N ASN A 584 11.66 10.03 4.47
CA ASN A 584 11.13 8.73 4.08
C ASN A 584 10.64 8.71 2.62
N LEU A 585 10.22 9.87 2.08
CA LEU A 585 9.78 10.02 0.69
C LEU A 585 10.95 10.26 -0.27
N TRP A 586 12.04 10.87 0.19
CA TRP A 586 13.23 11.18 -0.60
C TRP A 586 13.76 10.03 -1.47
N PRO A 587 13.87 8.77 -0.98
CA PRO A 587 14.33 7.66 -1.80
C PRO A 587 13.50 7.40 -3.07
N MET A 588 12.24 7.83 -3.09
CA MET A 588 11.39 7.74 -4.27
C MET A 588 11.66 8.86 -5.28
N ALA A 589 12.31 9.93 -4.87
CA ALA A 589 12.64 11.09 -5.70
C ALA A 589 14.11 11.10 -6.15
N MET A 590 15.04 10.52 -5.41
CA MET A 590 16.50 10.66 -5.67
C MET A 590 16.97 10.15 -7.05
N SER A 591 16.20 9.28 -7.70
CA SER A 591 16.48 8.80 -9.06
C SER A 591 15.75 9.60 -10.15
N ASP A 592 15.11 10.72 -9.80
CA ASP A 592 14.51 11.68 -10.71
C ASP A 592 15.56 12.77 -11.03
N PRO A 593 15.69 13.22 -12.29
CA PRO A 593 16.70 14.23 -12.67
C PRO A 593 16.57 15.53 -11.87
N GLU A 594 15.35 15.92 -11.52
CA GLU A 594 15.04 17.14 -10.77
C GLU A 594 14.78 16.87 -9.29
N SER A 595 15.00 15.62 -8.85
CA SER A 595 14.70 15.13 -7.50
C SER A 595 13.25 15.38 -7.09
N ILE A 596 12.32 15.25 -8.04
CA ILE A 596 10.89 15.43 -7.80
C ILE A 596 10.27 14.11 -7.32
N TYR A 597 9.55 14.18 -6.20
CA TYR A 597 8.69 13.13 -5.73
C TYR A 597 7.41 13.06 -6.57
N ARG A 598 7.23 11.92 -7.26
CA ARG A 598 6.12 11.67 -8.21
C ARG A 598 5.13 10.61 -7.72
N GLY A 599 5.16 10.31 -6.43
CA GLY A 599 4.37 9.26 -5.79
C GLY A 599 5.13 7.94 -5.63
N PRO A 600 4.43 6.87 -5.22
CA PRO A 600 5.05 5.58 -4.94
C PRO A 600 5.58 4.92 -6.21
N LYS A 601 6.81 4.40 -6.13
CA LYS A 601 7.44 3.62 -7.22
C LYS A 601 7.11 2.14 -7.08
N VAL A 602 6.87 1.50 -8.23
CA VAL A 602 6.66 0.05 -8.36
C VAL A 602 7.84 -0.67 -9.06
N THR A 603 8.88 0.12 -9.33
CA THR A 603 10.19 -0.31 -9.84
C THR A 603 11.20 -0.36 -8.69
N PRO A 604 12.30 -1.11 -8.85
CA PRO A 604 13.36 -1.16 -7.85
C PRO A 604 13.91 0.23 -7.51
N VAL A 605 13.91 0.59 -6.24
CA VAL A 605 14.62 1.78 -5.76
C VAL A 605 16.08 1.40 -5.54
N LEU A 606 17.00 2.13 -6.16
CA LEU A 606 18.44 1.89 -6.07
C LEU A 606 19.06 2.73 -4.95
N LYS A 607 20.16 2.28 -4.34
CA LYS A 607 20.77 2.97 -3.18
C LYS A 607 21.64 4.18 -3.53
N PHE A 608 21.64 4.59 -4.79
CA PHE A 608 22.51 5.67 -5.27
C PHE A 608 21.94 7.02 -4.85
N SER A 609 22.79 7.89 -4.29
CA SER A 609 22.41 9.20 -3.76
C SER A 609 22.13 10.25 -4.85
N SER A 610 22.24 9.89 -6.13
CA SER A 610 21.98 10.80 -7.25
C SER A 610 21.44 10.09 -8.48
N TYR A 611 20.72 10.85 -9.32
CA TYR A 611 20.31 10.41 -10.64
C TYR A 611 21.50 10.06 -11.55
N ALA A 612 22.58 10.84 -11.49
CA ALA A 612 23.78 10.61 -12.31
C ALA A 612 24.42 9.24 -12.00
N ASP A 613 24.47 8.85 -10.73
CA ASP A 613 25.01 7.56 -10.31
C ASP A 613 24.07 6.40 -10.67
N THR A 614 22.75 6.62 -10.57
CA THR A 614 21.74 5.69 -11.07
C THR A 614 21.92 5.44 -12.57
N LEU A 615 22.04 6.50 -13.37
CA LEU A 615 22.22 6.41 -14.82
C LEU A 615 23.52 5.69 -15.19
N ARG A 616 24.63 5.98 -14.49
CA ARG A 616 25.91 5.27 -14.69
C ARG A 616 25.77 3.79 -14.42
N TRP A 617 25.07 3.41 -13.36
CA TRP A 617 24.82 2.01 -13.03
C TRP A 617 23.93 1.33 -14.07
N ASP A 618 22.86 1.99 -14.53
CA ASP A 618 21.97 1.46 -15.57
C ASP A 618 22.71 1.25 -16.90
N LEU A 619 23.53 2.22 -17.30
CA LEU A 619 24.36 2.12 -18.50
C LEU A 619 25.33 0.94 -18.40
N ALA A 620 26.03 0.82 -17.27
CA ALA A 620 26.96 -0.28 -17.01
C ALA A 620 26.25 -1.65 -16.99
N SER A 621 25.05 -1.73 -16.42
CA SER A 621 24.34 -3.00 -16.22
C SER A 621 23.59 -3.48 -17.47
N ASN A 622 23.09 -2.56 -18.30
CA ASN A 622 22.28 -2.93 -19.47
C ASN A 622 23.06 -2.94 -20.79
N ILE A 623 24.02 -2.03 -20.95
CA ILE A 623 24.72 -1.82 -22.24
C ILE A 623 26.02 -2.63 -22.30
N MET A 624 26.82 -2.61 -21.23
CA MET A 624 28.12 -3.30 -21.25
C MET A 624 28.03 -4.80 -21.53
N PRO A 625 27.07 -5.57 -20.96
CA PRO A 625 26.96 -7.00 -21.29
C PRO A 625 26.62 -7.23 -22.77
N ARG A 626 25.79 -6.37 -23.37
CA ARG A 626 25.44 -6.45 -24.79
C ARG A 626 26.63 -6.11 -25.69
N LEU A 627 27.41 -5.10 -25.32
CA LEU A 627 28.64 -4.74 -26.04
C LEU A 627 29.70 -5.83 -25.94
N VAL A 628 29.84 -6.46 -24.76
CA VAL A 628 30.74 -7.60 -24.56
C VAL A 628 30.30 -8.80 -25.40
N ALA A 629 29.00 -9.14 -25.38
CA ALA A 629 28.46 -10.23 -26.20
C ALA A 629 28.59 -9.95 -27.71
N TYR A 630 28.37 -8.72 -28.15
CA TYR A 630 28.56 -8.30 -29.53
C TYR A 630 30.03 -8.39 -29.96
N LYS A 631 30.97 -7.95 -29.11
CA LYS A 631 32.40 -8.08 -29.35
C LYS A 631 32.83 -9.55 -29.43
N GLN A 632 32.37 -10.39 -28.51
CA GLN A 632 32.63 -11.84 -28.56
C GLN A 632 32.08 -12.49 -29.84
N ALA A 633 30.88 -12.08 -30.29
CA ALA A 633 30.31 -12.54 -31.54
C ALA A 633 31.12 -12.10 -32.78
N LEU A 634 31.65 -10.87 -32.78
CA LEU A 634 32.57 -10.38 -33.82
C LEU A 634 33.88 -11.15 -33.84
N ASP A 635 34.50 -11.36 -32.68
CA ASP A 635 35.77 -12.07 -32.55
C ASP A 635 35.63 -13.54 -32.97
N SER A 636 34.47 -14.17 -32.72
CA SER A 636 34.16 -15.54 -33.17
C SER A 636 33.85 -15.70 -34.65
N ARG A 637 33.64 -14.60 -35.40
CA ARG A 637 33.41 -14.61 -36.86
C ARG A 637 34.67 -14.33 -37.67
N ASN A 638 35.76 -13.92 -37.00
CA ASN A 638 37.06 -13.62 -37.61
C ASN A 638 38.09 -14.77 -37.39
N ILE A 639 37.62 -15.97 -37.04
CA ILE A 639 38.36 -17.24 -36.99
C ILE A 639 37.67 -18.17 -37.98
#